data_AF-A0A520P1R2-F1
#
_entry.id   AF-A0A520P1R2-F1
#
_cell.length_a   1.000
_cell.length_b   1.000
_cell.length_c   1.000
_cell.angle_alpha   90.00
_cell.angle_beta   90.00
_cell.angle_gamma   90.00
#
_symmetry.space_group_name_H-M   'P 1'
#
loop_
_entity.id
_entity.type
_entity.pdbx_description
1 polymer ?
#
loop_
_entity_poly.entity_id
_entity_poly.type
_entity_poly.pdbx_seq_one_letter_code
_entity_poly.pdbx_strand_id
1 'polypeptide(L)'
;MDTNFSPIENYPFLSPFIFTEDPQKLEKHKKALLKKLIKAWMPLHIEDSQTQEYLSAREKVFATVTAEYYEKQYKIIVEKSLSAESSFTTLAQNTRLLDSIIHTAFEYAFKDLPTLKVRIIEELKKEYRFKKRILPKNQQKLELTQKQIEKIESNPEDPEQRQLLKYYNSIEADLTQETADLNERLKYLKEQMPLAEQAEFKRDFLLNHLVIFARGGYGRAELSFASDRDLGYCLDTQQLSSGEAEICRQFIIHIENLLRIAGIETAHQYFELNEDLSRFKDPATIHTIPSILESRVLLGSNNLANALKRRFFQILPYETFVLSQIRDYHDRAIPGLSQMNLKEDQGGLRSLQIPLWLAAATFGVFPNQTADMLALLIQKRIISPRQGFKLCQALEFLYDLRNFSATGEKFHFDDEARERGLSEKDIQINIINDATERLYLLKKKRFQTIDVFDRYRLQMVNYIQYLSQAILQRLLDRTIVRTFSNFQVVVHLGQRQIVEVNALEGMPQVPMSLIFNDPTALLELFEYVGQSEYDLSFDLKDEMADLIRIITPDVIDTHRAQIAERFTKLMLTPFAACAWRIMFDICEPINADNQPRTLMGCFIPETNKMRFLLRNLVYHQHPVCTHTLNALDRTQKELDRLKKDYQELYQYLEPKHILALKWGILFHDVGKIDPETVHEVSGTSIAVKALERIGYEDQELFTLVSLLIVHHTTVVQLSRTSAYFDQALQSFLEIADRNLINVILLFLCNISDYISVSESNAHSTRVLRTFFEETSRVFAEMRSSQKQEDSMDFILTYLDNKKNDLESDTRINLLINRSLRENLDSVLLNPLLQINKKEKKLLEKSEDQLQVLWRDLKLGSLDKRGTDQTTEKFIRTIRQSLSNETLVTLTELYSPLINWFFASFPNRFLLSSSPGMIAENLTIFNKLERPAIVNVITNARGQLNALLIYVHDLPQIHSRIAYTLNLKHLTIGSAKINQINFASGQVAFCYYLKVSK
;
A
#
# COMPACT_ATOMS: atom_id res chain seq x y z
N MET A 1 15.65 -17.90 24.73
CA MET A 1 14.33 -18.45 25.07
C MET A 1 14.47 -19.94 24.93
N ASP A 2 14.97 -20.61 25.96
CA ASP A 2 14.98 -22.07 25.99
C ASP A 2 13.55 -22.52 26.29
N THR A 3 12.80 -22.86 25.25
CA THR A 3 11.46 -23.40 25.38
C THR A 3 11.57 -24.89 25.71
N ASN A 4 11.94 -25.21 26.95
CA ASN A 4 11.54 -26.48 27.57
C ASN A 4 10.02 -26.43 27.86
N PHE A 5 9.21 -26.32 26.79
CA PHE A 5 7.76 -26.42 26.88
C PHE A 5 7.38 -27.90 27.02
N SER A 6 6.69 -28.21 28.12
CA SER A 6 6.29 -29.55 28.55
C SER A 6 5.36 -30.22 27.52
N PRO A 7 5.52 -31.53 27.29
CA PRO A 7 5.53 -32.12 25.97
C PRO A 7 4.12 -32.46 25.49
N ILE A 8 3.93 -32.36 24.18
CA ILE A 8 2.81 -32.94 23.41
C ILE A 8 2.43 -34.36 23.87
N GLU A 9 3.34 -35.10 24.51
CA GLU A 9 3.08 -36.38 25.18
C GLU A 9 1.84 -36.35 26.10
N ASN A 10 1.52 -35.19 26.70
CA ASN A 10 0.31 -35.03 27.52
C ASN A 10 -0.98 -34.95 26.69
N TYR A 11 -0.88 -34.72 25.38
CA TYR A 11 -1.99 -34.57 24.44
C TYR A 11 -1.73 -35.37 23.15
N PRO A 12 -1.77 -36.72 23.20
CA PRO A 12 -1.40 -37.58 22.07
C PRO A 12 -2.16 -37.29 20.76
N PHE A 13 -3.39 -36.75 20.84
CA PHE A 13 -4.18 -36.39 19.66
C PHE A 13 -3.55 -35.28 18.80
N LEU A 14 -2.60 -34.51 19.34
CA LEU A 14 -1.87 -33.47 18.59
C LEU A 14 -0.74 -34.06 17.73
N SER A 15 -0.24 -35.26 18.08
CA SER A 15 0.90 -35.89 17.41
C SER A 15 0.79 -35.99 15.88
N PRO A 16 -0.37 -36.33 15.28
CA PRO A 16 -0.52 -36.38 13.82
C PRO A 16 -0.38 -35.03 13.10
N PHE A 17 -0.51 -33.92 13.84
CA PHE A 17 -0.48 -32.55 13.30
C PHE A 17 0.89 -31.88 13.46
N ILE A 18 1.88 -32.63 13.95
CA ILE A 18 3.22 -32.12 14.21
C ILE A 18 4.16 -32.60 13.12
N PHE A 19 4.87 -31.65 12.56
CA PHE A 19 6.05 -31.91 11.79
C PHE A 19 7.19 -32.39 12.70
N THR A 20 7.56 -33.64 12.51
CA THR A 20 8.77 -34.21 13.10
C THR A 20 9.86 -34.23 12.05
N GLU A 21 10.98 -33.60 12.35
CA GLU A 21 12.16 -33.70 11.49
C GLU A 21 12.62 -35.16 11.45
N ASP A 22 12.75 -35.67 10.22
CA ASP A 22 13.25 -37.02 9.95
C ASP A 22 14.53 -36.82 9.13
N PRO A 23 15.70 -36.77 9.80
CA PRO A 23 16.98 -36.50 9.14
C PRO A 23 17.26 -37.48 8.00
N GLN A 24 16.78 -38.72 8.09
CA GLN A 24 16.99 -39.72 7.05
C GLN A 24 16.20 -39.38 5.77
N LYS A 25 14.96 -38.90 5.90
CA LYS A 25 14.14 -38.47 4.76
C LYS A 25 14.61 -37.16 4.13
N LEU A 26 15.03 -36.20 4.96
CA LEU A 26 15.68 -34.97 4.47
C LEU A 26 16.92 -35.33 3.64
N GLU A 27 17.79 -36.17 4.19
CA GLU A 27 19.03 -36.56 3.55
C GLU A 27 18.80 -37.37 2.27
N LYS A 28 17.68 -38.11 2.16
CA LYS A 28 17.31 -38.84 0.95
C LYS A 28 17.13 -37.91 -0.26
N HIS A 29 16.35 -36.84 -0.13
CA HIS A 29 16.13 -35.89 -1.22
C HIS A 29 17.40 -35.10 -1.53
N LYS A 30 18.10 -34.61 -0.48
CA LYS A 30 19.38 -33.91 -0.62
C LYS A 30 20.41 -34.74 -1.38
N LYS A 31 20.68 -35.99 -0.96
CA LYS A 31 21.63 -36.89 -1.64
C LYS A 31 21.23 -37.19 -3.08
N ALA A 32 19.94 -37.42 -3.32
CA ALA A 32 19.44 -37.70 -4.67
C ALA A 32 19.67 -36.52 -5.63
N LEU A 33 19.40 -35.29 -5.15
CA LEU A 33 19.59 -34.07 -5.94
C LEU A 33 21.09 -33.78 -6.16
N LEU A 34 21.91 -33.84 -5.10
CA LEU A 34 23.37 -33.67 -5.22
C LEU A 34 24.00 -34.68 -6.19
N LYS A 35 23.59 -35.94 -6.17
CA LYS A 35 24.08 -36.96 -7.11
C LYS A 35 23.74 -36.62 -8.56
N LYS A 36 22.54 -36.10 -8.82
CA LYS A 36 22.13 -35.65 -10.16
C LYS A 36 22.93 -34.43 -10.62
N LEU A 37 23.14 -33.47 -9.74
CA LEU A 37 23.94 -32.28 -10.00
C LEU A 37 25.39 -32.64 -10.36
N ILE A 38 26.02 -33.53 -9.60
CA ILE A 38 27.38 -34.02 -9.89
C ILE A 38 27.42 -34.71 -11.25
N LYS A 39 26.45 -35.59 -11.54
CA LYS A 39 26.39 -36.30 -12.82
C LYS A 39 26.24 -35.37 -14.02
N ALA A 40 25.49 -34.27 -13.87
CA ALA A 40 25.31 -33.27 -14.92
C ALA A 40 26.52 -32.34 -15.07
N TRP A 41 27.28 -32.10 -14.00
CA TRP A 41 28.47 -31.26 -14.01
C TRP A 41 29.70 -31.93 -14.64
N MET A 42 29.95 -33.20 -14.30
CA MET A 42 31.18 -33.92 -14.70
C MET A 42 31.56 -33.84 -16.19
N PRO A 43 30.63 -33.90 -17.17
CA PRO A 43 30.98 -33.90 -18.59
C PRO A 43 31.39 -32.54 -19.17
N LEU A 44 31.22 -31.43 -18.44
CA LEU A 44 31.44 -30.08 -19.00
C LEU A 44 32.91 -29.68 -19.11
N HIS A 45 33.83 -30.35 -18.38
CA HIS A 45 35.28 -30.11 -18.43
C HIS A 45 35.72 -28.63 -18.30
N ILE A 46 34.98 -27.82 -17.54
CA ILE A 46 35.29 -26.40 -17.30
C ILE A 46 36.26 -26.31 -16.11
N GLU A 47 37.38 -25.62 -16.29
CA GLU A 47 38.37 -25.39 -15.24
C GLU A 47 37.95 -24.25 -14.28
N ASP A 48 38.34 -24.36 -13.01
CA ASP A 48 38.07 -23.34 -11.98
C ASP A 48 38.78 -21.99 -12.27
N SER A 49 39.75 -21.96 -13.18
CA SER A 49 40.51 -20.77 -13.58
C SER A 49 39.68 -19.73 -14.35
N GLN A 50 38.55 -20.14 -14.95
CA GLN A 50 37.65 -19.27 -15.70
C GLN A 50 36.43 -18.86 -14.86
N THR A 51 36.66 -18.03 -13.83
CA THR A 51 35.70 -17.66 -12.78
C THR A 51 34.27 -17.40 -13.26
N GLN A 52 34.08 -16.62 -14.33
CA GLN A 52 32.75 -16.24 -14.81
C GLN A 52 32.06 -17.34 -15.64
N GLU A 53 32.82 -18.08 -16.45
CA GLU A 53 32.32 -19.21 -17.24
C GLU A 53 31.95 -20.38 -16.33
N TYR A 54 32.78 -20.66 -15.32
CA TYR A 54 32.53 -21.64 -14.27
C TYR A 54 31.22 -21.37 -13.54
N LEU A 55 31.06 -20.17 -12.97
CA LEU A 55 29.86 -19.83 -12.18
C LEU A 55 28.58 -19.89 -13.04
N SER A 56 28.63 -19.36 -14.26
CA SER A 56 27.50 -19.39 -15.20
C SER A 56 27.09 -20.83 -15.57
N ALA A 57 28.07 -21.70 -15.83
CA ALA A 57 27.80 -23.11 -16.11
C ALA A 57 27.24 -23.85 -14.88
N ARG A 58 27.78 -23.59 -13.69
CA ARG A 58 27.29 -24.14 -12.41
C ARG A 58 25.85 -23.73 -12.13
N GLU A 59 25.52 -22.45 -12.33
CA GLU A 59 24.17 -21.89 -12.21
C GLU A 59 23.20 -22.58 -13.17
N LYS A 60 23.58 -22.72 -14.45
CA LYS A 60 22.75 -23.40 -15.46
C LYS A 60 22.50 -24.87 -15.11
N VAL A 61 23.53 -25.60 -14.67
CA VAL A 61 23.39 -27.00 -14.22
C VAL A 61 22.46 -27.08 -13.01
N PHE A 62 22.61 -26.18 -12.04
CA PHE A 62 21.73 -26.14 -10.88
C PHE A 62 20.28 -25.88 -11.27
N ALA A 63 20.04 -24.86 -12.10
CA ALA A 63 18.73 -24.45 -12.57
C ALA A 63 17.97 -25.63 -13.20
N THR A 64 18.56 -26.25 -14.23
CA THR A 64 17.91 -27.32 -14.99
C THR A 64 17.63 -28.54 -14.12
N VAL A 65 18.64 -29.04 -13.41
CA VAL A 65 18.51 -30.29 -12.63
C VAL A 65 17.56 -30.11 -11.45
N THR A 66 17.59 -28.96 -10.79
CA THR A 66 16.74 -28.68 -9.63
C THR A 66 15.29 -28.43 -10.05
N ALA A 67 15.05 -27.70 -11.15
CA ALA A 67 13.70 -27.50 -11.69
C ALA A 67 13.04 -28.83 -12.06
N GLU A 68 13.73 -29.69 -12.83
CA GLU A 68 13.23 -31.01 -13.20
C GLU A 68 12.96 -31.90 -11.97
N TYR A 69 13.86 -31.85 -10.99
CA TYR A 69 13.71 -32.63 -9.77
C TYR A 69 12.51 -32.15 -8.93
N TYR A 70 12.41 -30.84 -8.73
CA TYR A 70 11.32 -30.22 -8.00
C TYR A 70 9.98 -30.53 -8.65
N GLU A 71 9.83 -30.29 -9.96
CA GLU A 71 8.59 -30.56 -10.69
C GLU A 71 8.17 -32.03 -10.57
N LYS A 72 9.12 -32.96 -10.72
CA LYS A 72 8.84 -34.39 -10.58
C LYS A 72 8.39 -34.76 -9.17
N GLN A 73 9.08 -34.28 -8.13
CA GLN A 73 8.71 -34.58 -6.75
C GLN A 73 7.39 -33.91 -6.36
N TYR A 74 7.19 -32.66 -6.78
CA TYR A 74 5.96 -31.92 -6.56
C TYR A 74 4.76 -32.69 -7.13
N LYS A 75 4.83 -33.14 -8.40
CA LYS A 75 3.78 -33.95 -9.01
C LYS A 75 3.46 -35.22 -8.21
N ILE A 76 4.48 -35.93 -7.72
CA ILE A 76 4.29 -37.14 -6.89
C ILE A 76 3.54 -36.80 -5.59
N ILE A 77 3.87 -35.68 -4.94
CA ILE A 77 3.19 -35.26 -3.71
C ILE A 77 1.74 -34.86 -4.01
N VAL A 78 1.49 -34.15 -5.12
CA VAL A 78 0.14 -33.78 -5.57
C VAL A 78 -0.71 -35.02 -5.83
N GLU A 79 -0.21 -36.00 -6.58
CA GLU A 79 -0.94 -37.25 -6.85
C GLU A 79 -1.27 -38.02 -5.56
N LYS A 80 -0.30 -38.10 -4.62
CA LYS A 80 -0.52 -38.74 -3.31
C LYS A 80 -1.52 -37.98 -2.44
N SER A 81 -1.63 -36.66 -2.60
CA SER A 81 -2.54 -35.84 -1.80
C SER A 81 -4.02 -36.19 -2.03
N LEU A 82 -4.37 -36.73 -3.20
CA LEU A 82 -5.75 -37.16 -3.51
C LEU A 82 -6.21 -38.35 -2.68
N SER A 83 -5.28 -39.22 -2.26
CA SER A 83 -5.55 -40.42 -1.44
C SER A 83 -5.04 -40.32 0.00
N ALA A 84 -4.40 -39.21 0.36
CA ALA A 84 -3.90 -38.98 1.72
C ALA A 84 -5.05 -38.87 2.73
N GLU A 85 -4.96 -39.62 3.83
CA GLU A 85 -5.92 -39.60 4.94
C GLU A 85 -5.93 -38.26 5.69
N SER A 86 -4.79 -37.54 5.66
CA SER A 86 -4.64 -36.24 6.33
C SER A 86 -3.80 -35.29 5.47
N SER A 87 -4.27 -34.06 5.33
CA SER A 87 -3.53 -32.99 4.65
C SER A 87 -2.17 -32.68 5.28
N PHE A 88 -1.99 -32.88 6.60
CA PHE A 88 -0.72 -32.64 7.29
C PHE A 88 0.40 -33.57 6.81
N THR A 89 0.07 -34.76 6.29
CA THR A 89 1.05 -35.62 5.62
C THR A 89 1.57 -34.96 4.35
N THR A 90 0.68 -34.34 3.56
CA THR A 90 1.03 -33.60 2.34
C THR A 90 1.87 -32.36 2.68
N LEU A 91 1.47 -31.57 3.69
CA LEU A 91 2.23 -30.39 4.14
C LEU A 91 3.64 -30.78 4.57
N ALA A 92 3.78 -31.87 5.34
CA ALA A 92 5.06 -32.35 5.83
C ALA A 92 5.95 -32.91 4.71
N GLN A 93 5.38 -33.51 3.65
CA GLN A 93 6.15 -33.93 2.47
C GLN A 93 6.63 -32.73 1.66
N ASN A 94 5.76 -31.74 1.44
CA ASN A 94 6.09 -30.52 0.71
C ASN A 94 7.17 -29.70 1.44
N THR A 95 7.03 -29.54 2.76
CA THR A 95 8.03 -28.88 3.62
C THR A 95 9.40 -29.57 3.51
N ARG A 96 9.45 -30.90 3.63
CA ARG A 96 10.73 -31.66 3.52
C ARG A 96 11.37 -31.53 2.14
N LEU A 97 10.57 -31.51 1.07
CA LEU A 97 11.10 -31.31 -0.28
C LEU A 97 11.80 -29.96 -0.37
N LEU A 98 11.17 -28.89 0.12
CA LEU A 98 11.75 -27.55 0.09
C LEU A 98 12.98 -27.42 1.01
N ASP A 99 12.91 -27.94 2.24
CA ASP A 99 14.06 -27.99 3.16
C ASP A 99 15.26 -28.67 2.46
N SER A 100 15.03 -29.80 1.80
CA SER A 100 16.09 -30.55 1.11
C SER A 100 16.72 -29.76 -0.04
N ILE A 101 15.93 -28.97 -0.76
CA ILE A 101 16.43 -28.14 -1.87
C ILE A 101 17.25 -26.97 -1.33
N ILE A 102 16.81 -26.31 -0.26
CA ILE A 102 17.58 -25.21 0.36
C ILE A 102 18.89 -25.73 0.92
N HIS A 103 18.88 -26.89 1.61
CA HIS A 103 20.11 -27.54 2.03
C HIS A 103 21.02 -27.87 0.85
N THR A 104 20.45 -28.29 -0.29
CA THR A 104 21.23 -28.59 -1.49
C THR A 104 21.81 -27.32 -2.12
N ALA A 105 21.05 -26.22 -2.17
CA ALA A 105 21.50 -24.92 -2.66
C ALA A 105 22.67 -24.40 -1.81
N PHE A 106 22.58 -24.50 -0.48
CA PHE A 106 23.68 -24.15 0.42
C PHE A 106 24.95 -24.97 0.14
N GLU A 107 24.86 -26.31 0.07
CA GLU A 107 26.05 -27.15 -0.20
C GLU A 107 26.61 -26.93 -1.61
N TYR A 108 25.75 -26.64 -2.58
CA TYR A 108 26.16 -26.34 -3.95
C TYR A 108 26.87 -24.99 -4.02
N ALA A 109 26.29 -23.94 -3.43
CA ALA A 109 26.90 -22.62 -3.33
C ALA A 109 28.21 -22.67 -2.53
N PHE A 110 28.30 -23.50 -1.48
CA PHE A 110 29.51 -23.61 -0.66
C PHE A 110 30.70 -24.11 -1.48
N LYS A 111 30.47 -25.01 -2.45
CA LYS A 111 31.50 -25.44 -3.40
C LYS A 111 31.92 -24.31 -4.36
N ASP A 112 31.02 -23.38 -4.67
CA ASP A 112 31.30 -22.22 -5.51
C ASP A 112 32.04 -21.11 -4.75
N LEU A 113 32.04 -21.15 -3.42
CA LEU A 113 32.52 -20.07 -2.57
C LEU A 113 33.97 -19.63 -2.85
N PRO A 114 34.95 -20.52 -3.10
CA PRO A 114 36.30 -20.09 -3.45
C PRO A 114 36.33 -19.25 -4.73
N THR A 115 35.63 -19.69 -5.78
CA THR A 115 35.52 -18.99 -7.07
C THR A 115 34.71 -17.69 -6.92
N LEU A 116 33.64 -17.72 -6.14
CA LEU A 116 32.82 -16.56 -5.81
C LEU A 116 33.65 -15.50 -5.07
N LYS A 117 34.49 -15.90 -4.11
CA LYS A 117 35.39 -15.00 -3.38
C LYS A 117 36.34 -14.26 -4.32
N VAL A 118 36.95 -14.96 -5.28
CA VAL A 118 37.81 -14.33 -6.31
C VAL A 118 37.04 -13.27 -7.09
N ARG A 119 35.84 -13.60 -7.57
CA ARG A 119 34.97 -12.67 -8.30
C ARG A 119 34.62 -11.43 -7.46
N ILE A 120 34.22 -11.62 -6.21
CA ILE A 120 33.84 -10.51 -5.31
C ILE A 120 35.03 -9.58 -5.09
N ILE A 121 36.23 -10.12 -4.85
CA ILE A 121 37.44 -9.31 -4.68
C ILE A 121 37.73 -8.49 -5.94
N GLU A 122 37.55 -9.06 -7.14
CA GLU A 122 37.68 -8.32 -8.40
C GLU A 122 36.63 -7.22 -8.55
N GLU A 123 35.38 -7.47 -8.17
CA GLU A 123 34.29 -6.50 -8.19
C GLU A 123 34.54 -5.35 -7.20
N LEU A 124 34.98 -5.64 -5.97
CA LEU A 124 35.40 -4.64 -4.99
C LEU A 124 36.58 -3.79 -5.51
N LYS A 125 37.57 -4.43 -6.15
CA LYS A 125 38.70 -3.72 -6.81
C LYS A 125 38.20 -2.81 -7.94
N LYS A 126 37.24 -3.25 -8.74
CA LYS A 126 36.63 -2.46 -9.82
C LYS A 126 35.84 -1.27 -9.25
N GLU A 127 35.02 -1.48 -8.21
CA GLU A 127 34.28 -0.42 -7.52
C GLU A 127 35.23 0.63 -6.95
N TYR A 128 36.27 0.20 -6.23
CA TYR A 128 37.29 1.09 -5.67
C TYR A 128 37.97 1.94 -6.75
N ARG A 129 38.41 1.33 -7.87
CA ARG A 129 39.03 2.06 -8.99
C ARG A 129 38.06 3.07 -9.62
N PHE A 130 36.80 2.70 -9.78
CA PHE A 130 35.77 3.56 -10.35
C PHE A 130 35.48 4.77 -9.46
N LYS A 131 35.20 4.56 -8.17
CA LYS A 131 34.91 5.62 -7.20
C LYS A 131 36.12 6.54 -6.98
N LYS A 132 37.33 5.97 -6.90
CA LYS A 132 38.59 6.74 -6.78
C LYS A 132 38.82 7.69 -7.97
N ARG A 133 38.33 7.34 -9.16
CA ARG A 133 38.40 8.18 -10.36
C ARG A 133 37.35 9.29 -10.38
N ILE A 134 36.20 9.09 -9.75
CA ILE A 134 35.08 10.05 -9.72
C ILE A 134 35.29 11.12 -8.66
N LEU A 135 35.79 10.75 -7.48
CA LEU A 135 35.92 11.65 -6.34
C LEU A 135 36.61 12.99 -6.69
N PRO A 136 37.77 13.03 -7.41
CA PRO A 136 38.40 14.30 -7.77
C PRO A 136 37.53 15.17 -8.69
N LYS A 137 36.69 14.57 -9.54
CA LYS A 137 35.78 15.32 -10.44
C LYS A 137 34.66 15.98 -9.65
N ASN A 138 34.11 15.30 -8.64
CA ASN A 138 33.06 15.86 -7.80
C ASN A 138 33.63 16.95 -6.87
N GLN A 139 34.84 16.77 -6.33
CA GLN A 139 35.55 17.80 -5.58
C GLN A 139 35.80 19.06 -6.43
N GLN A 140 36.24 18.89 -7.68
CA GLN A 140 36.43 20.02 -8.60
C GLN A 140 35.11 20.74 -8.92
N LYS A 141 34.01 20.00 -9.09
CA LYS A 141 32.67 20.61 -9.27
C LYS A 141 32.24 21.38 -8.03
N LEU A 142 32.45 20.82 -6.84
CA LEU A 142 32.13 21.47 -5.56
C LEU A 142 32.90 22.78 -5.41
N GLU A 143 34.21 22.79 -5.66
CA GLU A 143 35.02 24.03 -5.63
C GLU A 143 34.53 25.08 -6.64
N LEU A 144 34.10 24.66 -7.84
CA LEU A 144 33.54 25.57 -8.84
C LEU A 144 32.19 26.16 -8.39
N THR A 145 31.32 25.34 -7.80
CA THR A 145 30.04 25.75 -7.22
C THR A 145 30.25 26.75 -6.08
N GLN A 146 31.17 26.48 -5.16
CA GLN A 146 31.54 27.38 -4.05
C GLN A 146 32.03 28.74 -4.56
N LYS A 147 32.88 28.76 -5.59
CA LYS A 147 33.32 30.01 -6.24
C LYS A 147 32.17 30.79 -6.88
N GLN A 148 31.13 30.12 -7.39
CA GLN A 148 29.94 30.80 -7.93
C GLN A 148 29.10 31.40 -6.80
N ILE A 149 28.96 30.70 -5.68
CA ILE A 149 28.27 31.19 -4.47
C ILE A 149 28.96 32.47 -3.96
N GLU A 150 30.27 32.43 -3.73
CA GLU A 150 31.05 33.60 -3.29
C GLU A 150 30.91 34.80 -4.23
N LYS A 151 30.85 34.55 -5.55
CA LYS A 151 30.66 35.60 -6.55
C LYS A 151 29.27 36.23 -6.47
N ILE A 152 28.22 35.44 -6.20
CA ILE A 152 26.84 35.92 -6.10
C ILE A 152 26.62 36.66 -4.77
N GLU A 153 27.22 36.21 -3.67
CA GLU A 153 27.14 36.87 -2.36
C GLU A 153 27.76 38.28 -2.34
N SER A 154 28.64 38.58 -3.28
CA SER A 154 29.28 39.90 -3.41
C SER A 154 28.37 41.03 -3.90
N ASN A 155 27.11 40.76 -4.30
CA ASN A 155 26.18 41.79 -4.82
C ASN A 155 24.70 41.59 -4.32
N PRO A 156 24.36 42.02 -3.09
CA PRO A 156 23.19 41.54 -2.34
C PRO A 156 21.80 42.16 -2.67
N GLU A 157 21.68 43.09 -3.63
CA GLU A 157 20.44 43.85 -3.87
C GLU A 157 19.50 43.29 -4.97
N ASP A 158 19.84 42.17 -5.62
CA ASP A 158 19.09 41.60 -6.75
C ASP A 158 18.22 40.36 -6.35
N PRO A 159 16.88 40.38 -6.55
CA PRO A 159 15.99 39.25 -6.30
C PRO A 159 16.31 37.97 -7.09
N GLU A 160 16.80 38.08 -8.33
CA GLU A 160 17.15 36.91 -9.16
C GLU A 160 18.38 36.20 -8.59
N GLN A 161 19.33 36.96 -8.06
CA GLN A 161 20.54 36.44 -7.43
C GLN A 161 20.25 35.66 -6.15
N ARG A 162 19.20 36.02 -5.38
CA ARG A 162 18.76 35.24 -4.21
C ARG A 162 18.22 33.85 -4.60
N GLN A 163 17.54 33.75 -5.74
CA GLN A 163 17.01 32.48 -6.24
C GLN A 163 18.13 31.57 -6.76
N LEU A 164 19.09 32.14 -7.50
CA LEU A 164 20.32 31.47 -7.91
C LEU A 164 21.18 31.02 -6.71
N LEU A 165 21.26 31.83 -5.66
CA LEU A 165 21.97 31.46 -4.42
C LEU A 165 21.33 30.23 -3.76
N LYS A 166 19.99 30.19 -3.64
CA LYS A 166 19.28 28.99 -3.14
C LYS A 166 19.55 27.74 -3.98
N TYR A 167 19.59 27.89 -5.30
CA TYR A 167 19.90 26.79 -6.22
C TYR A 167 21.34 26.27 -6.07
N TYR A 168 22.33 27.16 -6.07
CA TYR A 168 23.73 26.76 -5.90
C TYR A 168 24.01 26.21 -4.49
N ASN A 169 23.38 26.75 -3.45
CA ASN A 169 23.47 26.19 -2.09
C ASN A 169 22.89 24.78 -2.00
N SER A 170 21.79 24.50 -2.72
CA SER A 170 21.24 23.13 -2.83
C SER A 170 22.23 22.19 -3.52
N ILE A 171 22.84 22.62 -4.63
CA ILE A 171 23.85 21.81 -5.35
C ILE A 171 25.10 21.61 -4.51
N GLU A 172 25.55 22.63 -3.79
CA GLU A 172 26.68 22.53 -2.88
C GLU A 172 26.39 21.51 -1.78
N ALA A 173 25.20 21.55 -1.18
CA ALA A 173 24.77 20.57 -0.18
C ALA A 173 24.79 19.14 -0.75
N ASP A 174 24.20 18.93 -1.93
CA ASP A 174 24.17 17.62 -2.60
C ASP A 174 25.58 17.11 -2.94
N LEU A 175 26.43 17.96 -3.54
CA LEU A 175 27.80 17.60 -3.91
C LEU A 175 28.69 17.37 -2.69
N THR A 176 28.47 18.13 -1.61
CA THR A 176 29.17 17.96 -0.33
C THR A 176 28.83 16.60 0.27
N GLN A 177 27.54 16.27 0.33
CA GLN A 177 27.08 14.97 0.81
C GLN A 177 27.61 13.83 -0.08
N GLU A 178 27.48 13.93 -1.40
CA GLU A 178 27.97 12.89 -2.33
C GLU A 178 29.48 12.68 -2.21
N THR A 179 30.25 13.77 -2.03
CA THR A 179 31.70 13.71 -1.84
C THR A 179 32.07 13.08 -0.50
N ALA A 180 31.32 13.38 0.58
CA ALA A 180 31.50 12.77 1.88
C ALA A 180 31.21 11.25 1.82
N ASP A 181 30.08 10.86 1.22
CA ASP A 181 29.67 9.46 1.06
C ASP A 181 30.68 8.67 0.22
N LEU A 182 31.18 9.26 -0.88
CA LEU A 182 32.21 8.64 -1.72
C LEU A 182 33.53 8.44 -0.96
N ASN A 183 33.94 9.41 -0.14
CA ASN A 183 35.13 9.31 0.69
C ASN A 183 34.99 8.20 1.74
N GLU A 184 33.87 8.17 2.45
CA GLU A 184 33.57 7.14 3.44
C GLU A 184 33.56 5.75 2.79
N ARG A 185 32.88 5.59 1.66
CA ARG A 185 32.84 4.32 0.91
C ARG A 185 34.23 3.90 0.43
N LEU A 186 35.06 4.83 -0.04
CA LEU A 186 36.43 4.52 -0.47
C LEU A 186 37.32 4.08 0.69
N LYS A 187 37.17 4.71 1.86
CA LYS A 187 37.84 4.28 3.09
C LYS A 187 37.41 2.88 3.47
N TYR A 188 36.11 2.63 3.50
CA TYR A 188 35.52 1.33 3.81
C TYR A 188 36.01 0.23 2.85
N LEU A 189 35.99 0.47 1.53
CA LEU A 189 36.50 -0.47 0.53
C LEU A 189 37.99 -0.79 0.72
N LYS A 190 38.80 0.23 1.04
CA LYS A 190 40.24 0.07 1.27
C LYS A 190 40.54 -0.80 2.49
N GLU A 191 39.73 -0.70 3.54
CA GLU A 191 39.83 -1.51 4.75
C GLU A 191 39.26 -2.93 4.54
N GLN A 192 38.16 -3.06 3.79
CA GLN A 192 37.50 -4.33 3.53
C GLN A 192 38.29 -5.27 2.62
N MET A 193 38.92 -4.76 1.55
CA MET A 193 39.54 -5.60 0.52
C MET A 193 40.60 -6.58 1.07
N PRO A 194 41.58 -6.16 1.90
CA PRO A 194 42.56 -7.08 2.48
C PRO A 194 41.92 -8.13 3.40
N LEU A 195 40.89 -7.74 4.17
CA LEU A 195 40.17 -8.65 5.05
C LEU A 195 39.39 -9.70 4.25
N ALA A 196 38.75 -9.28 3.16
CA ALA A 196 38.08 -10.20 2.23
C ALA A 196 39.07 -11.15 1.54
N GLU A 197 40.27 -10.68 1.19
CA GLU A 197 41.33 -11.53 0.62
C GLU A 197 41.82 -12.59 1.61
N GLN A 198 41.97 -12.23 2.89
CA GLN A 198 42.47 -13.11 3.95
C GLN A 198 41.41 -14.05 4.53
N ALA A 199 40.12 -13.78 4.33
CA ALA A 199 39.02 -14.56 4.90
C ALA A 199 39.03 -16.03 4.43
N GLU A 200 39.10 -16.97 5.36
CA GLU A 200 38.97 -18.41 5.07
C GLU A 200 37.63 -18.96 5.54
N PHE A 201 36.84 -19.47 4.60
CA PHE A 201 35.51 -20.00 4.90
C PHE A 201 35.54 -21.51 5.00
N LYS A 202 35.46 -22.01 6.23
CA LYS A 202 35.07 -23.40 6.50
C LYS A 202 33.57 -23.51 6.64
N ARG A 203 33.02 -24.70 6.38
CA ARG A 203 31.58 -24.95 6.51
C ARG A 203 31.06 -24.60 7.91
N ASP A 204 31.78 -25.01 8.96
CA ASP A 204 31.39 -24.74 10.34
C ASP A 204 31.47 -23.26 10.70
N PHE A 205 32.42 -22.52 10.10
CA PHE A 205 32.49 -21.06 10.27
C PHE A 205 31.21 -20.39 9.75
N LEU A 206 30.78 -20.74 8.52
CA LEU A 206 29.52 -20.22 7.97
C LEU A 206 28.33 -20.60 8.85
N LEU A 207 28.24 -21.86 9.29
CA LEU A 207 27.13 -22.31 10.12
C LEU A 207 27.10 -21.67 11.51
N ASN A 208 28.22 -21.14 12.00
CA ASN A 208 28.28 -20.42 13.27
C ASN A 208 27.88 -18.95 13.14
N HIS A 209 28.13 -18.31 11.99
CA HIS A 209 27.91 -16.87 11.78
C HIS A 209 26.75 -16.52 10.83
N LEU A 210 26.15 -17.50 10.17
CA LEU A 210 24.96 -17.35 9.33
C LEU A 210 23.87 -18.30 9.81
N VAL A 211 22.62 -17.84 9.77
CA VAL A 211 21.45 -18.70 9.91
C VAL A 211 20.46 -18.46 8.77
N ILE A 212 19.98 -19.57 8.20
CA ILE A 212 18.89 -19.62 7.22
C ILE A 212 17.69 -20.23 7.94
N PHE A 213 16.56 -19.53 7.92
CA PHE A 213 15.35 -19.94 8.63
C PHE A 213 14.10 -19.75 7.76
N ALA A 214 13.14 -20.65 7.93
CA ALA A 214 11.82 -20.55 7.34
C ALA A 214 10.89 -19.70 8.21
N ARG A 215 10.02 -18.91 7.58
CA ARG A 215 9.07 -18.01 8.25
C ARG A 215 7.63 -18.38 7.89
N GLY A 216 6.66 -17.83 8.61
CA GLY A 216 5.24 -17.99 8.29
C GLY A 216 4.79 -19.45 8.24
N GLY A 217 3.94 -19.79 7.25
CA GLY A 217 3.47 -21.16 7.05
C GLY A 217 4.60 -22.16 6.77
N TYR A 218 5.69 -21.71 6.15
CA TYR A 218 6.85 -22.55 5.92
C TYR A 218 7.64 -22.82 7.22
N GLY A 219 7.83 -21.79 8.04
CA GLY A 219 8.38 -21.91 9.40
C GLY A 219 7.59 -22.90 10.23
N ARG A 220 6.26 -22.86 10.14
CA ARG A 220 5.37 -23.79 10.80
C ARG A 220 5.32 -25.22 10.28
N ALA A 221 6.06 -25.50 9.21
CA ALA A 221 5.96 -26.76 8.47
C ALA A 221 4.52 -27.09 8.02
N GLU A 222 3.72 -26.04 7.82
CA GLU A 222 2.35 -26.06 7.33
C GLU A 222 2.31 -25.55 5.87
N LEU A 223 3.36 -25.84 5.10
CA LEU A 223 3.57 -25.33 3.75
C LEU A 223 2.58 -25.95 2.75
N SER A 224 1.49 -25.24 2.50
CA SER A 224 0.51 -25.62 1.46
C SER A 224 1.04 -25.30 0.06
N PHE A 225 0.45 -25.91 -0.96
CA PHE A 225 0.77 -25.62 -2.37
C PHE A 225 0.43 -24.17 -2.79
N ALA A 226 -0.50 -23.53 -2.09
CA ALA A 226 -0.86 -22.12 -2.25
C ALA A 226 -0.11 -21.18 -1.29
N SER A 227 0.98 -21.63 -0.66
CA SER A 227 1.75 -20.82 0.28
C SER A 227 2.98 -20.24 -0.38
N ASP A 228 3.28 -19.00 -0.02
CA ASP A 228 4.56 -18.36 -0.30
C ASP A 228 5.69 -19.13 0.40
N ARG A 229 6.89 -19.07 -0.19
CA ARG A 229 8.08 -19.73 0.34
C ARG A 229 8.92 -18.72 1.11
N ASP A 230 8.47 -18.40 2.32
CA ASP A 230 9.07 -17.35 3.14
C ASP A 230 10.40 -17.79 3.74
N LEU A 231 11.49 -17.13 3.33
CA LEU A 231 12.84 -17.36 3.85
C LEU A 231 13.35 -16.17 4.65
N GLY A 232 14.27 -16.44 5.56
CA GLY A 232 14.99 -15.46 6.35
C GLY A 232 16.46 -15.82 6.44
N TYR A 233 17.31 -14.80 6.35
CA TYR A 233 18.75 -14.89 6.56
C TYR A 233 19.14 -13.94 7.69
N CYS A 234 19.98 -14.39 8.60
CA CYS A 234 20.58 -13.51 9.59
C CYS A 234 22.09 -13.74 9.69
N LEU A 235 22.84 -12.64 9.67
CA LEU A 235 24.29 -12.63 9.72
C LEU A 235 24.80 -12.03 11.05
N ASP A 236 25.80 -12.67 11.64
CA ASP A 236 26.45 -12.20 12.86
C ASP A 236 27.54 -11.15 12.57
N THR A 237 27.10 -9.95 12.20
CA THR A 237 27.97 -8.80 11.92
C THR A 237 28.70 -8.25 13.15
N GLN A 238 28.43 -8.76 14.36
CA GLN A 238 29.18 -8.39 15.57
C GLN A 238 30.50 -9.14 15.68
N GLN A 239 30.56 -10.38 15.16
CA GLN A 239 31.73 -11.24 15.24
C GLN A 239 32.53 -11.31 13.94
N LEU A 240 31.90 -10.98 12.81
CA LEU A 240 32.55 -10.98 11.49
C LEU A 240 33.29 -9.68 11.23
N SER A 241 34.47 -9.78 10.60
CA SER A 241 35.10 -8.63 9.98
C SER A 241 34.27 -8.10 8.81
N SER A 242 34.50 -6.84 8.43
CA SER A 242 33.78 -6.19 7.32
C SER A 242 33.98 -6.91 5.97
N GLY A 243 35.15 -7.54 5.77
CA GLY A 243 35.44 -8.37 4.58
C GLY A 243 34.72 -9.72 4.61
N GLU A 244 34.71 -10.40 5.76
CA GLU A 244 34.00 -11.68 5.89
C GLU A 244 32.49 -11.51 5.73
N ALA A 245 31.93 -10.45 6.34
CA ALA A 245 30.52 -10.13 6.21
C ALA A 245 30.10 -9.89 4.76
N GLU A 246 30.95 -9.25 3.96
CA GLU A 246 30.69 -9.02 2.53
C GLU A 246 30.65 -10.33 1.74
N ILE A 247 31.62 -11.22 1.96
CA ILE A 247 31.61 -12.53 1.30
C ILE A 247 30.37 -13.33 1.70
N CYS A 248 29.97 -13.31 2.98
CA CYS A 248 28.73 -13.95 3.44
C CYS A 248 27.48 -13.35 2.79
N ARG A 249 27.40 -12.02 2.63
CA ARG A 249 26.27 -11.37 1.92
C ARG A 249 26.17 -11.84 0.47
N GLN A 250 27.28 -11.86 -0.25
CA GLN A 250 27.32 -12.33 -1.63
C GLN A 250 27.03 -13.83 -1.74
N PHE A 251 27.44 -14.62 -0.75
CA PHE A 251 27.08 -16.03 -0.65
C PHE A 251 25.56 -16.25 -0.50
N ILE A 252 24.90 -15.43 0.33
CA ILE A 252 23.42 -15.43 0.45
C ILE A 252 22.77 -15.05 -0.88
N ILE A 253 23.25 -13.99 -1.53
CA ILE A 253 22.76 -13.56 -2.86
C ILE A 253 22.91 -14.69 -3.88
N HIS A 254 24.02 -15.43 -3.84
CA HIS A 254 24.24 -16.58 -4.73
C HIS A 254 23.25 -17.71 -4.48
N ILE A 255 22.98 -18.07 -3.22
CA ILE A 255 21.95 -19.07 -2.87
C ILE A 255 20.59 -18.65 -3.40
N GLU A 256 20.19 -17.41 -3.16
CA GLU A 256 18.91 -16.86 -3.65
C GLU A 256 18.85 -16.83 -5.18
N ASN A 257 19.95 -16.47 -5.85
CA ASN A 257 20.03 -16.53 -7.30
C ASN A 257 19.81 -17.96 -7.81
N LEU A 258 20.49 -18.96 -7.24
CA LEU A 258 20.36 -20.37 -7.58
C LEU A 258 18.91 -20.88 -7.42
N LEU A 259 18.25 -20.53 -6.32
CA LEU A 259 16.85 -20.90 -6.07
C LEU A 259 15.92 -20.25 -7.11
N ARG A 260 16.07 -18.94 -7.35
CA ARG A 260 15.26 -18.20 -8.32
C ARG A 260 15.37 -18.75 -9.73
N ILE A 261 16.59 -18.97 -10.23
CA ILE A 261 16.80 -19.51 -11.59
C ILE A 261 16.30 -20.95 -11.75
N ALA A 262 16.20 -21.71 -10.65
CA ALA A 262 15.60 -23.04 -10.63
C ALA A 262 14.06 -23.03 -10.57
N GLY A 263 13.41 -21.85 -10.65
CA GLY A 263 11.96 -21.70 -10.52
C GLY A 263 11.46 -21.79 -9.08
N ILE A 264 12.36 -21.67 -8.09
CA ILE A 264 12.03 -21.67 -6.67
C ILE A 264 12.05 -20.23 -6.18
N GLU A 265 10.98 -19.50 -6.48
CA GLU A 265 10.79 -18.15 -5.99
C GLU A 265 10.52 -18.17 -4.47
N THR A 266 11.26 -17.35 -3.73
CA THR A 266 11.23 -17.22 -2.27
C THR A 266 10.87 -15.78 -1.91
N ALA A 267 10.12 -15.61 -0.83
CA ALA A 267 9.89 -14.32 -0.21
C ALA A 267 10.94 -14.13 0.91
N HIS A 268 12.18 -13.83 0.53
CA HIS A 268 13.29 -13.76 1.48
C HIS A 268 13.36 -12.40 2.20
N GLN A 269 13.83 -12.43 3.45
CA GLN A 269 14.23 -11.25 4.22
C GLN A 269 15.65 -11.44 4.76
N TYR A 270 16.42 -10.36 4.77
CA TYR A 270 17.79 -10.34 5.26
C TYR A 270 17.89 -9.48 6.52
N PHE A 271 18.62 -9.97 7.51
CA PHE A 271 18.84 -9.31 8.80
C PHE A 271 20.32 -9.34 9.18
N GLU A 272 20.77 -8.29 9.87
CA GLU A 272 22.08 -8.23 10.50
C GLU A 272 21.93 -8.08 12.00
N LEU A 273 22.69 -8.85 12.79
CA LEU A 273 22.46 -8.91 14.24
C LEU A 273 22.62 -7.56 14.95
N ASN A 274 23.39 -6.62 14.39
CA ASN A 274 23.58 -5.28 14.93
C ASN A 274 22.68 -4.19 14.31
N GLU A 275 21.81 -4.52 13.36
CA GLU A 275 21.00 -3.52 12.67
C GLU A 275 19.94 -2.90 13.60
N ASP A 276 19.49 -1.68 13.32
CA ASP A 276 18.35 -1.10 14.02
C ASP A 276 17.01 -1.68 13.53
N LEU A 277 16.32 -2.39 14.42
CA LEU A 277 15.03 -3.02 14.16
C LEU A 277 13.84 -2.09 14.50
N SER A 278 14.08 -0.87 14.99
CA SER A 278 13.05 0.09 15.40
C SER A 278 11.98 0.34 14.31
N ARG A 279 12.36 0.27 13.03
CA ARG A 279 11.48 0.35 11.86
C ARG A 279 10.33 -0.67 11.84
N PHE A 280 10.45 -1.79 12.56
CA PHE A 280 9.40 -2.80 12.68
C PHE A 280 8.34 -2.46 13.74
N LYS A 281 8.51 -1.37 14.49
CA LYS A 281 7.50 -0.86 15.44
C LYS A 281 6.35 -0.13 14.75
N ASP A 282 6.52 0.31 13.50
CA ASP A 282 5.47 0.97 12.73
C ASP A 282 4.28 0.01 12.53
N PRO A 283 3.02 0.43 12.79
CA PRO A 283 1.83 -0.34 12.49
C PRO A 283 1.82 -1.00 11.09
N ALA A 284 2.43 -0.36 10.09
CA ALA A 284 2.50 -0.92 8.73
C ALA A 284 3.36 -2.19 8.62
N THR A 285 4.39 -2.34 9.45
CA THR A 285 5.38 -3.43 9.37
C THR A 285 5.28 -4.42 10.52
N ILE A 286 4.49 -4.10 11.56
CA ILE A 286 4.34 -4.87 12.80
C ILE A 286 3.95 -6.34 12.58
N HIS A 287 3.22 -6.64 11.51
CA HIS A 287 2.80 -7.98 11.12
C HIS A 287 3.97 -8.91 10.72
N THR A 288 5.17 -8.34 10.48
CA THR A 288 6.38 -9.13 10.21
C THR A 288 6.91 -9.79 11.48
N ILE A 289 6.74 -9.15 12.65
CA ILE A 289 7.34 -9.61 13.91
C ILE A 289 6.91 -11.04 14.27
N PRO A 290 5.60 -11.40 14.28
CA PRO A 290 5.18 -12.76 14.59
C PRO A 290 5.82 -13.82 13.68
N SER A 291 5.97 -13.52 12.38
CA SER A 291 6.56 -14.44 11.40
C SER A 291 8.04 -14.78 11.68
N ILE A 292 8.77 -13.84 12.30
CA ILE A 292 10.16 -14.02 12.72
C ILE A 292 10.22 -14.78 14.04
N LEU A 293 9.35 -14.45 15.00
CA LEU A 293 9.32 -15.10 16.30
C LEU A 293 8.92 -16.57 16.21
N GLU A 294 8.00 -16.93 15.30
CA GLU A 294 7.58 -18.32 15.03
C GLU A 294 8.51 -19.08 14.06
N SER A 295 9.62 -18.47 13.61
CA SER A 295 10.49 -19.06 12.59
C SER A 295 11.14 -20.38 13.00
N ARG A 296 11.46 -21.21 12.01
CA ARG A 296 12.17 -22.48 12.17
C ARG A 296 13.53 -22.43 11.47
N VAL A 297 14.60 -22.75 12.20
CA VAL A 297 15.94 -22.82 11.63
C VAL A 297 16.02 -23.98 10.65
N LEU A 298 16.54 -23.72 9.45
CA LEU A 298 16.84 -24.74 8.45
C LEU A 298 18.32 -25.11 8.51
N LEU A 299 19.19 -24.10 8.48
CA LEU A 299 20.66 -24.26 8.44
C LEU A 299 21.32 -23.17 9.29
N GLY A 300 22.40 -23.51 9.99
CA GLY A 300 23.25 -22.55 10.68
C GLY A 300 22.96 -22.40 12.17
N SER A 301 23.25 -21.21 12.71
CA SER A 301 23.36 -21.00 14.17
C SER A 301 22.00 -20.79 14.85
N ASN A 302 21.60 -21.76 15.69
CA ASN A 302 20.44 -21.62 16.57
C ASN A 302 20.59 -20.47 17.57
N ASN A 303 21.81 -20.20 18.04
CA ASN A 303 22.10 -19.09 18.95
C ASN A 303 21.82 -17.74 18.29
N LEU A 304 22.20 -17.60 17.01
CA LEU A 304 21.96 -16.41 16.22
C LEU A 304 20.46 -16.19 15.97
N ALA A 305 19.73 -17.23 15.57
CA ALA A 305 18.28 -17.16 15.43
C ALA A 305 17.58 -16.77 16.75
N ASN A 306 18.00 -17.36 17.87
CA ASN A 306 17.47 -17.02 19.20
C ASN A 306 17.84 -15.61 19.66
N ALA A 307 19.00 -15.10 19.26
CA ALA A 307 19.39 -13.70 19.50
C ALA A 307 18.49 -12.75 18.68
N LEU A 308 18.29 -13.03 17.39
CA LEU A 308 17.39 -12.28 16.51
C LEU A 308 15.96 -12.25 17.07
N LYS A 309 15.40 -13.41 17.42
CA LYS A 309 14.07 -13.51 18.04
C LYS A 309 13.95 -12.68 19.32
N ARG A 310 14.98 -12.70 20.19
CA ARG A 310 14.99 -11.85 21.40
C ARG A 310 14.95 -10.37 21.07
N ARG A 311 15.73 -9.91 20.09
CA ARG A 311 15.71 -8.50 19.66
C ARG A 311 14.35 -8.11 19.11
N PHE A 312 13.74 -8.96 18.28
CA PHE A 312 12.38 -8.75 17.76
C PHE A 312 11.31 -8.72 18.86
N PHE A 313 11.42 -9.60 19.86
CA PHE A 313 10.49 -9.61 20.98
C PHE A 313 10.62 -8.34 21.84
N GLN A 314 11.85 -7.85 22.06
CA GLN A 314 12.12 -6.62 22.82
C GLN A 314 11.53 -5.37 22.17
N ILE A 315 11.46 -5.34 20.83
CA ILE A 315 10.91 -4.18 20.12
C ILE A 315 9.41 -4.26 19.88
N LEU A 316 8.77 -5.42 20.08
CA LEU A 316 7.34 -5.62 19.81
C LEU A 316 6.50 -4.63 20.66
N PRO A 317 5.82 -3.65 20.04
CA PRO A 317 4.96 -2.75 20.80
C PRO A 317 3.66 -3.49 21.11
N TYR A 318 3.61 -4.16 22.26
CA TYR A 318 2.59 -5.16 22.60
C TYR A 318 1.15 -4.66 22.42
N GLU A 319 0.81 -3.48 22.93
CA GLU A 319 -0.56 -2.95 22.81
C GLU A 319 -0.92 -2.55 21.40
N THR A 320 -0.04 -1.82 20.71
CA THR A 320 -0.24 -1.46 19.31
C THR A 320 -0.42 -2.70 18.46
N PHE A 321 0.38 -3.74 18.72
CA PHE A 321 0.23 -5.05 18.11
C PHE A 321 -1.14 -5.65 18.40
N VAL A 322 -1.54 -5.72 19.67
CA VAL A 322 -2.84 -6.28 20.08
C VAL A 322 -4.00 -5.56 19.38
N LEU A 323 -4.05 -4.23 19.45
CA LEU A 323 -5.12 -3.43 18.85
C LEU A 323 -5.18 -3.59 17.32
N SER A 324 -4.02 -3.55 16.65
CA SER A 324 -3.92 -3.79 15.21
C SER A 324 -4.47 -5.17 14.83
N GLN A 325 -4.06 -6.22 15.54
CA GLN A 325 -4.49 -7.58 15.25
C GLN A 325 -5.99 -7.78 15.50
N ILE A 326 -6.57 -7.15 16.52
CA ILE A 326 -8.02 -7.24 16.77
C ILE A 326 -8.79 -6.51 15.66
N ARG A 327 -8.29 -5.36 15.16
CA ARG A 327 -8.89 -4.67 14.01
C ARG A 327 -8.85 -5.56 12.77
N ASP A 328 -7.67 -6.12 12.46
CA ASP A 328 -7.48 -7.06 11.34
C ASP A 328 -8.35 -8.32 11.44
N TYR A 329 -8.80 -8.68 12.65
CA TYR A 329 -9.73 -9.79 12.87
C TYR A 329 -11.17 -9.38 12.57
N HIS A 330 -11.62 -8.21 13.04
CA HIS A 330 -12.99 -7.73 12.84
C HIS A 330 -13.29 -7.26 11.41
N ASP A 331 -12.31 -6.69 10.72
CA ASP A 331 -12.48 -6.15 9.36
C ASP A 331 -12.57 -7.25 8.28
N ARG A 332 -12.47 -8.53 8.66
CA ARG A 332 -12.54 -9.66 7.72
C ARG A 332 -13.94 -9.85 7.17
N ALA A 333 -14.00 -10.15 5.88
CA ALA A 333 -15.24 -10.45 5.18
C ALA A 333 -15.91 -11.70 5.78
N ILE A 334 -17.22 -11.59 5.99
CA ILE A 334 -18.07 -12.75 6.27
C ILE A 334 -18.20 -13.52 4.94
N PRO A 335 -17.86 -14.81 4.90
CA PRO A 335 -17.92 -15.59 3.66
C PRO A 335 -19.35 -15.67 3.14
N GLY A 336 -19.51 -15.60 1.81
CA GLY A 336 -20.79 -15.86 1.17
C GLY A 336 -21.14 -17.34 1.19
N LEU A 337 -22.42 -17.68 0.98
CA LEU A 337 -22.83 -19.08 0.89
C LEU A 337 -22.23 -19.79 -0.34
N SER A 338 -22.12 -19.07 -1.46
CA SER A 338 -21.65 -19.58 -2.75
C SER A 338 -20.13 -19.57 -2.92
N GLN A 339 -19.42 -18.82 -2.07
CA GLN A 339 -17.99 -18.63 -2.20
C GLN A 339 -17.34 -18.26 -0.87
N MET A 340 -16.20 -18.88 -0.56
CA MET A 340 -15.36 -18.57 0.58
C MET A 340 -13.88 -18.54 0.20
N ASN A 341 -13.15 -17.56 0.73
CA ASN A 341 -11.69 -17.56 0.79
C ASN A 341 -11.21 -18.32 2.03
N LEU A 342 -10.50 -19.43 1.81
CA LEU A 342 -10.01 -20.33 2.86
C LEU A 342 -8.97 -19.70 3.80
N LYS A 343 -8.32 -18.62 3.37
CA LYS A 343 -7.26 -17.94 4.12
C LYS A 343 -7.79 -16.71 4.83
N GLU A 344 -8.46 -15.82 4.10
CA GLU A 344 -8.72 -14.44 4.55
C GLU A 344 -10.12 -14.21 5.15
N ASP A 345 -11.13 -15.01 4.81
CA ASP A 345 -12.49 -14.80 5.32
C ASP A 345 -12.62 -15.19 6.80
N GLN A 346 -13.70 -14.73 7.45
CA GLN A 346 -14.10 -15.21 8.76
C GLN A 346 -14.29 -16.74 8.74
N GLY A 347 -13.70 -17.42 9.73
CA GLY A 347 -13.63 -18.89 9.76
C GLY A 347 -12.54 -19.52 8.87
N GLY A 348 -11.78 -18.72 8.12
CA GLY A 348 -10.58 -19.14 7.39
C GLY A 348 -9.32 -19.25 8.28
N LEU A 349 -8.18 -19.65 7.69
CA LEU A 349 -6.93 -19.88 8.44
C LEU A 349 -6.46 -18.66 9.24
N ARG A 350 -6.57 -17.45 8.67
CA ARG A 350 -6.10 -16.23 9.34
C ARG A 350 -6.96 -15.85 10.55
N SER A 351 -8.23 -16.24 10.55
CA SER A 351 -9.12 -16.07 11.70
C SER A 351 -8.60 -16.81 12.94
N LEU A 352 -7.93 -17.95 12.77
CA LEU A 352 -7.27 -18.65 13.89
C LEU A 352 -5.87 -18.09 14.18
N GLN A 353 -5.07 -17.81 13.15
CA GLN A 353 -3.68 -17.36 13.31
C GLN A 353 -3.57 -16.08 14.14
N ILE A 354 -4.49 -15.12 13.98
CA ILE A 354 -4.49 -13.87 14.75
C ILE A 354 -4.58 -14.14 16.28
N PRO A 355 -5.61 -14.84 16.81
CA PRO A 355 -5.65 -15.22 18.21
C PRO A 355 -4.43 -16.03 18.68
N LEU A 356 -3.85 -16.89 17.83
CA LEU A 356 -2.63 -17.63 18.18
C LEU A 356 -1.42 -16.71 18.35
N TRP A 357 -1.23 -15.75 17.44
CA TRP A 357 -0.16 -14.76 17.57
C TRP A 357 -0.35 -13.86 18.79
N LEU A 358 -1.58 -13.47 19.09
CA LEU A 358 -1.90 -12.71 20.30
C LEU A 358 -1.60 -13.52 21.56
N ALA A 359 -1.98 -14.79 21.60
CA ALA A 359 -1.63 -15.66 22.72
C ALA A 359 -0.11 -15.83 22.85
N ALA A 360 0.61 -16.00 21.74
CA ALA A 360 2.06 -16.13 21.75
C ALA A 360 2.74 -14.88 22.33
N ALA A 361 2.30 -13.69 21.90
CA ALA A 361 2.75 -12.42 22.45
C ALA A 361 2.38 -12.26 23.93
N THR A 362 1.16 -12.63 24.30
CA THR A 362 0.63 -12.56 25.68
C THR A 362 1.45 -13.41 26.64
N PHE A 363 1.83 -14.62 26.22
CA PHE A 363 2.57 -15.55 27.06
C PHE A 363 4.09 -15.43 26.90
N GLY A 364 4.57 -14.62 25.95
CA GLY A 364 6.00 -14.48 25.64
C GLY A 364 6.62 -15.74 25.03
N VAL A 365 5.81 -16.57 24.37
CA VAL A 365 6.20 -17.89 23.87
C VAL A 365 5.71 -18.03 22.44
N PHE A 366 6.63 -18.24 21.51
CA PHE A 366 6.31 -18.37 20.08
C PHE A 366 6.72 -19.75 19.59
N PRO A 367 5.85 -20.77 19.76
CA PRO A 367 6.09 -22.07 19.20
C PRO A 367 6.18 -21.98 17.68
N ASN A 368 7.03 -22.81 17.09
CA ASN A 368 7.18 -22.84 15.65
C ASN A 368 6.13 -23.71 14.97
N GLN A 369 5.17 -24.36 15.64
CA GLN A 369 4.08 -25.11 14.98
C GLN A 369 2.73 -24.81 15.64
N THR A 370 1.63 -24.87 14.87
CA THR A 370 0.30 -24.60 15.43
C THR A 370 -0.08 -25.61 16.52
N ALA A 371 0.30 -26.89 16.37
CA ALA A 371 -0.01 -27.92 17.34
C ALA A 371 0.63 -27.64 18.72
N ASP A 372 1.87 -27.18 18.76
CA ASP A 372 2.54 -26.74 19.99
C ASP A 372 1.82 -25.55 20.63
N MET A 373 1.35 -24.61 19.81
CA MET A 373 0.58 -23.48 20.28
C MET A 373 -0.77 -23.91 20.87
N LEU A 374 -1.45 -24.90 20.27
CA LEU A 374 -2.68 -25.46 20.83
C LEU A 374 -2.41 -26.18 22.16
N ALA A 375 -1.32 -26.92 22.28
CA ALA A 375 -0.87 -27.51 23.56
C ALA A 375 -0.67 -26.44 24.64
N LEU A 376 -0.01 -25.32 24.30
CA LEU A 376 0.15 -24.17 25.20
C LEU A 376 -1.20 -23.61 25.65
N LEU A 377 -2.14 -23.40 24.72
CA LEU A 377 -3.48 -22.89 25.06
C LEU A 377 -4.27 -23.84 25.96
N ILE A 378 -4.12 -25.16 25.80
CA ILE A 378 -4.74 -26.15 26.68
C ILE A 378 -4.11 -26.08 28.07
N GLN A 379 -2.77 -26.03 28.15
CA GLN A 379 -2.04 -25.92 29.41
C GLN A 379 -2.41 -24.64 30.18
N LYS A 380 -2.58 -23.52 29.47
CA LYS A 380 -3.03 -22.23 30.03
C LYS A 380 -4.53 -22.16 30.26
N ARG A 381 -5.28 -23.25 30.04
CA ARG A 381 -6.74 -23.37 30.21
C ARG A 381 -7.54 -22.35 29.38
N ILE A 382 -6.97 -21.85 28.28
CA ILE A 382 -7.66 -20.99 27.33
C ILE A 382 -8.64 -21.80 26.48
N ILE A 383 -8.30 -23.05 26.16
CA ILE A 383 -9.19 -24.01 25.48
C ILE A 383 -9.13 -25.37 26.18
N SER A 384 -10.15 -26.18 26.01
CA SER A 384 -10.15 -27.59 26.44
C SER A 384 -9.48 -28.50 25.39
N PRO A 385 -9.02 -29.70 25.77
CA PRO A 385 -8.51 -30.69 24.81
C PRO A 385 -9.48 -31.01 23.67
N ARG A 386 -10.80 -31.09 23.96
CA ARG A 386 -11.83 -31.30 22.93
C ARG A 386 -11.90 -30.15 21.94
N GLN A 387 -11.76 -28.91 22.40
CA GLN A 387 -11.72 -27.74 21.51
C GLN A 387 -10.44 -27.72 20.67
N GLY A 388 -9.29 -28.07 21.27
CA GLY A 388 -8.04 -28.27 20.52
C GLY A 388 -8.19 -29.30 19.40
N PHE A 389 -8.80 -30.45 19.68
CA PHE A 389 -9.05 -31.48 18.67
C PHE A 389 -9.97 -30.99 17.54
N LYS A 390 -11.04 -30.24 17.86
CA LYS A 390 -11.92 -29.62 16.85
C LYS A 390 -11.15 -28.68 15.92
N LEU A 391 -10.22 -27.88 16.45
CA LEU A 391 -9.35 -27.01 15.65
C LEU A 391 -8.41 -27.82 14.75
N CYS A 392 -7.84 -28.91 15.25
CA CYS A 392 -7.01 -29.80 14.43
C CYS A 392 -7.81 -30.40 13.27
N GLN A 393 -9.05 -30.86 13.50
CA GLN A 393 -9.93 -31.36 12.43
C GLN A 393 -10.25 -30.27 11.39
N ALA A 394 -10.53 -29.05 11.84
CA ALA A 394 -10.81 -27.94 10.94
C ALA A 394 -9.59 -27.53 10.13
N LEU A 395 -8.41 -27.42 10.76
CA LEU A 395 -7.15 -27.11 10.09
C LEU A 395 -6.78 -28.17 9.05
N GLU A 396 -6.94 -29.45 9.37
CA GLU A 396 -6.71 -30.54 8.42
C GLU A 396 -7.59 -30.36 7.18
N PHE A 397 -8.88 -30.11 7.38
CA PHE A 397 -9.80 -29.94 6.27
C PHE A 397 -9.53 -28.67 5.45
N LEU A 398 -9.26 -27.53 6.10
CA LEU A 398 -8.96 -26.29 5.39
C LEU A 398 -7.65 -26.40 4.59
N TYR A 399 -6.61 -27.05 5.14
CA TYR A 399 -5.38 -27.30 4.39
C TYR A 399 -5.58 -28.31 3.25
N ASP A 400 -6.49 -29.28 3.40
CA ASP A 400 -6.88 -30.19 2.32
C ASP A 400 -7.51 -29.43 1.15
N LEU A 401 -8.51 -28.60 1.44
CA LEU A 401 -9.17 -27.74 0.45
C LEU A 401 -8.20 -26.73 -0.17
N ARG A 402 -7.31 -26.15 0.65
CA ARG A 402 -6.33 -25.17 0.18
C ARG A 402 -5.31 -25.81 -0.76
N ASN A 403 -4.81 -27.00 -0.43
CA ASN A 403 -3.93 -27.75 -1.33
C ASN A 403 -4.66 -28.15 -2.61
N PHE A 404 -5.90 -28.64 -2.50
CA PHE A 404 -6.70 -29.05 -3.65
C PHE A 404 -6.99 -27.90 -4.62
N SER A 405 -7.45 -26.75 -4.11
CA SER A 405 -7.69 -25.55 -4.93
C SER A 405 -6.42 -25.05 -5.62
N ALA A 406 -5.26 -25.14 -4.95
CA ALA A 406 -3.97 -24.73 -5.52
C ALA A 406 -3.53 -25.59 -6.71
N THR A 407 -3.86 -26.88 -6.69
CA THR A 407 -3.50 -27.84 -7.74
C THR A 407 -4.65 -28.13 -8.70
N GLY A 408 -5.82 -27.54 -8.44
CA GLY A 408 -7.08 -27.79 -9.14
C GLY A 408 -6.95 -27.58 -10.65
N GLU A 409 -6.58 -26.37 -11.06
CA GLU A 409 -6.41 -25.97 -12.46
C GLU A 409 -5.37 -26.84 -13.17
N LYS A 410 -4.14 -26.90 -12.64
CA LYS A 410 -3.00 -27.52 -13.34
C LYS A 410 -2.97 -29.06 -13.31
N PHE A 411 -3.48 -29.70 -12.25
CA PHE A 411 -3.28 -31.14 -12.02
C PHE A 411 -4.56 -31.95 -11.90
N HIS A 412 -5.71 -31.33 -11.61
CA HIS A 412 -6.95 -32.05 -11.32
C HIS A 412 -8.03 -31.80 -12.37
N PHE A 413 -7.93 -30.71 -13.13
CA PHE A 413 -8.87 -30.37 -14.19
C PHE A 413 -8.53 -31.14 -15.47
N ASP A 414 -9.38 -32.09 -15.85
CA ASP A 414 -9.24 -32.93 -17.03
C ASP A 414 -10.52 -32.95 -17.88
N ASP A 415 -10.54 -33.77 -18.94
CA ASP A 415 -11.69 -33.83 -19.86
C ASP A 415 -12.97 -34.32 -19.17
N GLU A 416 -12.87 -35.19 -18.16
CA GLU A 416 -14.02 -35.60 -17.35
C GLU A 416 -14.65 -34.40 -16.60
N ALA A 417 -13.82 -33.49 -16.08
CA ALA A 417 -14.32 -32.28 -15.44
C ALA A 417 -15.05 -31.36 -16.45
N ARG A 418 -14.52 -31.22 -17.67
CA ARG A 418 -15.12 -30.44 -18.76
C ARG A 418 -16.46 -31.03 -19.20
N GLU A 419 -16.54 -32.35 -19.36
CA GLU A 419 -17.77 -33.06 -19.74
C GLU A 419 -18.88 -32.89 -18.71
N ARG A 420 -18.54 -32.71 -17.43
CA ARG A 420 -19.49 -32.40 -16.35
C ARG A 420 -19.87 -30.92 -16.25
N GLY A 421 -19.44 -30.10 -17.21
CA GLY A 421 -19.80 -28.68 -17.31
C GLY A 421 -19.01 -27.75 -16.40
N LEU A 422 -17.85 -28.18 -15.89
CA LEU A 422 -16.96 -27.30 -15.12
C LEU A 422 -16.12 -26.43 -16.06
N SER A 423 -15.83 -25.20 -15.62
CA SER A 423 -14.94 -24.28 -16.31
C SER A 423 -13.64 -24.15 -15.53
N GLU A 424 -12.51 -24.23 -16.25
CA GLU A 424 -11.17 -24.08 -15.68
C GLU A 424 -11.00 -22.71 -14.99
N LYS A 425 -11.61 -21.67 -15.56
CA LYS A 425 -11.56 -20.28 -15.03
C LYS A 425 -12.27 -20.11 -13.67
N ASP A 426 -13.16 -21.04 -13.33
CA ASP A 426 -13.91 -20.98 -12.07
C ASP A 426 -13.12 -21.62 -10.91
N ILE A 427 -12.04 -22.34 -11.20
CA ILE A 427 -11.14 -22.92 -10.20
C ILE A 427 -10.10 -21.86 -9.82
N GLN A 428 -10.18 -21.36 -8.58
CA GLN A 428 -9.30 -20.29 -8.10
C GLN A 428 -8.57 -20.71 -6.82
N ILE A 429 -7.31 -20.34 -6.73
CA ILE A 429 -6.45 -20.65 -5.59
C ILE A 429 -7.03 -20.01 -4.31
N ASN A 430 -7.09 -20.78 -3.21
CA ASN A 430 -7.69 -20.40 -1.92
C ASN A 430 -9.19 -20.12 -1.95
N ILE A 431 -9.88 -20.27 -3.08
CA ILE A 431 -11.31 -20.04 -3.18
C ILE A 431 -12.03 -21.39 -3.27
N ILE A 432 -13.08 -21.54 -2.46
CA ILE A 432 -14.03 -22.64 -2.58
C ILE A 432 -15.36 -22.07 -3.02
N ASN A 433 -15.82 -22.56 -4.17
CA ASN A 433 -17.08 -22.26 -4.83
C ASN A 433 -17.65 -23.57 -5.41
N ASP A 434 -18.87 -23.52 -5.94
CA ASP A 434 -19.56 -24.70 -6.50
C ASP A 434 -18.70 -25.49 -7.52
N ALA A 435 -17.92 -24.80 -8.37
CA ALA A 435 -17.03 -25.46 -9.33
C ALA A 435 -15.91 -26.26 -8.63
N THR A 436 -15.26 -25.66 -7.63
CA THR A 436 -14.17 -26.30 -6.89
C THR A 436 -14.69 -27.45 -6.02
N GLU A 437 -15.89 -27.32 -5.45
CA GLU A 437 -16.55 -28.36 -4.66
C GLU A 437 -16.90 -29.59 -5.51
N ARG A 438 -17.47 -29.37 -6.70
CA ARG A 438 -17.76 -30.44 -7.66
C ARG A 438 -16.49 -31.12 -8.14
N LEU A 439 -15.44 -30.36 -8.44
CA LEU A 439 -14.14 -30.92 -8.82
C LEU A 439 -13.53 -31.73 -7.67
N TYR A 440 -13.66 -31.25 -6.43
CA TYR A 440 -13.21 -31.97 -5.23
C TYR A 440 -13.94 -33.31 -5.10
N LEU A 441 -15.26 -33.35 -5.21
CA LEU A 441 -16.04 -34.59 -5.15
C LEU A 441 -15.71 -35.55 -6.30
N LEU A 442 -15.39 -35.00 -7.48
CA LEU A 442 -15.00 -35.78 -8.65
C LEU A 442 -13.67 -36.51 -8.43
N LYS A 443 -12.65 -35.79 -7.93
CA LYS A 443 -11.28 -36.29 -7.85
C LYS A 443 -10.93 -36.89 -6.49
N LYS A 444 -11.57 -36.45 -5.41
CA LYS A 444 -11.31 -36.90 -4.04
C LYS A 444 -12.59 -37.45 -3.41
N LYS A 445 -12.66 -38.78 -3.29
CA LYS A 445 -13.82 -39.52 -2.75
C LYS A 445 -13.93 -39.50 -1.22
N ARG A 446 -13.62 -38.36 -0.60
CA ARG A 446 -13.74 -38.17 0.86
C ARG A 446 -15.21 -38.02 1.29
N PHE A 447 -16.05 -37.47 0.42
CA PHE A 447 -17.48 -37.30 0.63
C PHE A 447 -18.27 -37.87 -0.55
N GLN A 448 -19.48 -38.36 -0.28
CA GLN A 448 -20.33 -38.99 -1.30
C GLN A 448 -21.21 -37.98 -2.04
N THR A 449 -21.65 -36.92 -1.35
CA THR A 449 -22.57 -35.91 -1.89
C THR A 449 -22.12 -34.52 -1.48
N ILE A 450 -22.58 -33.51 -2.23
CA ILE A 450 -22.31 -32.10 -1.94
C ILE A 450 -22.88 -31.68 -0.58
N ASP A 451 -24.07 -32.15 -0.21
CA ASP A 451 -24.68 -31.85 1.09
C ASP A 451 -23.83 -32.32 2.28
N VAL A 452 -23.18 -33.49 2.16
CA VAL A 452 -22.30 -34.00 3.21
C VAL A 452 -21.03 -33.16 3.29
N PHE A 453 -20.46 -32.82 2.13
CA PHE A 453 -19.31 -31.92 2.05
C PHE A 453 -19.63 -30.56 2.67
N ASP A 454 -20.74 -29.93 2.31
CA ASP A 454 -21.13 -28.60 2.79
C ASP A 454 -21.43 -28.59 4.28
N ARG A 455 -22.16 -29.58 4.80
CA ARG A 455 -22.37 -29.70 6.26
C ARG A 455 -21.04 -29.81 7.01
N TYR A 456 -20.11 -30.60 6.49
CA TYR A 456 -18.78 -30.74 7.09
C TYR A 456 -17.97 -29.44 6.99
N ARG A 457 -17.96 -28.79 5.82
CA ARG A 457 -17.30 -27.51 5.57
C ARG A 457 -17.80 -26.43 6.52
N LEU A 458 -19.10 -26.19 6.55
CA LEU A 458 -19.72 -25.19 7.42
C LEU A 458 -19.44 -25.48 8.90
N GLN A 459 -19.41 -26.75 9.30
CA GLN A 459 -19.03 -27.13 10.66
C GLN A 459 -17.56 -26.77 10.98
N MET A 460 -16.61 -27.03 10.07
CA MET A 460 -15.20 -26.69 10.27
C MET A 460 -14.95 -25.18 10.30
N VAL A 461 -15.60 -24.43 9.40
CA VAL A 461 -15.57 -22.96 9.37
C VAL A 461 -16.10 -22.40 10.69
N ASN A 462 -17.23 -22.92 11.17
CA ASN A 462 -17.80 -22.54 12.46
C ASN A 462 -16.90 -22.90 13.64
N TYR A 463 -16.24 -24.05 13.62
CA TYR A 463 -15.26 -24.40 14.67
C TYR A 463 -14.13 -23.39 14.73
N ILE A 464 -13.55 -23.00 13.60
CA ILE A 464 -12.52 -21.98 13.56
C ILE A 464 -13.07 -20.65 14.07
N GLN A 465 -14.20 -20.18 13.52
CA GLN A 465 -14.74 -18.86 13.88
C GLN A 465 -15.07 -18.77 15.37
N TYR A 466 -15.88 -19.69 15.91
CA TYR A 466 -16.31 -19.64 17.30
C TYR A 466 -15.17 -19.83 18.29
N LEU A 467 -14.23 -20.74 18.01
CA LEU A 467 -13.10 -20.97 18.90
C LEU A 467 -12.08 -19.84 18.83
N SER A 468 -11.87 -19.24 17.66
CA SER A 468 -11.01 -18.06 17.50
C SER A 468 -11.56 -16.88 18.31
N GLN A 469 -12.86 -16.62 18.22
CA GLN A 469 -13.53 -15.58 19.01
C GLN A 469 -13.44 -15.88 20.51
N ALA A 470 -13.66 -17.13 20.94
CA ALA A 470 -13.58 -17.50 22.34
C ALA A 470 -12.15 -17.40 22.90
N ILE A 471 -11.13 -17.78 22.11
CA ILE A 471 -9.72 -17.59 22.47
C ILE A 471 -9.45 -16.09 22.63
N LEU A 472 -9.83 -15.28 21.63
CA LEU A 472 -9.63 -13.85 21.64
C LEU A 472 -10.27 -13.19 22.86
N GLN A 473 -11.54 -13.48 23.15
CA GLN A 473 -12.24 -12.96 24.32
C GLN A 473 -11.50 -13.30 25.62
N ARG A 474 -11.10 -14.56 25.83
CA ARG A 474 -10.36 -14.99 27.03
C ARG A 474 -8.95 -14.38 27.14
N LEU A 475 -8.31 -14.09 26.01
CA LEU A 475 -7.02 -13.40 26.00
C LEU A 475 -7.18 -11.93 26.35
N LEU A 476 -8.24 -11.29 25.90
CA LEU A 476 -8.43 -9.84 26.07
C LEU A 476 -9.21 -9.45 27.33
N ASP A 477 -9.87 -10.40 27.98
CA ASP A 477 -10.51 -10.24 29.29
C ASP A 477 -9.47 -10.14 30.42
N ARG A 478 -8.69 -9.04 30.38
CA ARG A 478 -7.67 -8.70 31.35
C ARG A 478 -7.38 -7.20 31.31
N THR A 479 -6.83 -6.73 32.42
CA THR A 479 -6.30 -5.37 32.54
C THR A 479 -4.78 -5.35 32.45
N ILE A 480 -4.25 -4.24 31.94
CA ILE A 480 -2.83 -3.90 31.97
C ILE A 480 -2.66 -2.55 32.66
N VAL A 481 -1.57 -2.37 33.39
CA VAL A 481 -1.23 -1.08 34.01
C VAL A 481 -0.23 -0.36 33.12
N ARG A 482 -0.44 0.95 32.91
CA ARG A 482 0.53 1.85 32.30
C ARG A 482 0.90 2.95 33.25
N THR A 483 2.20 3.24 33.31
CA THR A 483 2.78 4.24 34.20
C THR A 483 3.25 5.42 33.37
N PHE A 484 2.84 6.61 33.79
CA PHE A 484 3.20 7.90 33.20
C PHE A 484 4.06 8.69 34.18
N SER A 485 4.33 9.96 33.86
CA SER A 485 5.15 10.85 34.69
C SER A 485 4.75 10.85 36.17
N ASN A 486 3.46 11.07 36.46
CA ASN A 486 2.94 11.26 37.82
C ASN A 486 1.71 10.40 38.15
N PHE A 487 1.28 9.52 37.25
CA PHE A 487 0.07 8.70 37.43
C PHE A 487 0.18 7.35 36.73
N GLN A 488 -0.77 6.47 37.03
CA GLN A 488 -0.94 5.19 36.38
C GLN A 488 -2.36 5.08 35.83
N VAL A 489 -2.53 4.32 34.76
CA VAL A 489 -3.85 3.97 34.24
C VAL A 489 -4.01 2.47 34.12
N VAL A 490 -5.22 2.01 34.32
CA VAL A 490 -5.61 0.61 34.15
C VAL A 490 -6.40 0.49 32.86
N VAL A 491 -5.91 -0.32 31.93
CA VAL A 491 -6.52 -0.49 30.60
C VAL A 491 -7.06 -1.89 30.46
N HIS A 492 -8.35 -2.02 30.14
CA HIS A 492 -8.98 -3.27 29.78
C HIS A 492 -8.84 -3.54 28.28
N LEU A 493 -8.07 -4.56 27.90
CA LEU A 493 -7.74 -4.83 26.50
C LEU A 493 -8.98 -5.23 25.65
N GLY A 494 -9.89 -6.03 26.21
CA GLY A 494 -11.07 -6.54 25.49
C GLY A 494 -12.14 -5.48 25.22
N GLN A 495 -12.42 -4.64 26.22
CA GLN A 495 -13.31 -3.49 26.07
C GLN A 495 -12.63 -2.33 25.34
N ARG A 496 -11.30 -2.36 25.21
CA ARG A 496 -10.47 -1.27 24.68
C ARG A 496 -10.74 0.04 25.43
N GLN A 497 -10.78 -0.06 26.76
CA GLN A 497 -11.10 1.07 27.62
C GLN A 497 -10.07 1.26 28.72
N ILE A 498 -9.74 2.51 29.01
CA ILE A 498 -9.13 2.90 30.28
C ILE A 498 -10.24 2.93 31.31
N VAL A 499 -10.10 2.13 32.36
CA VAL A 499 -11.14 1.95 33.37
C VAL A 499 -10.85 2.71 34.66
N GLU A 500 -9.59 2.95 34.97
CA GLU A 500 -9.16 3.65 36.19
C GLU A 500 -7.92 4.52 35.91
N VAL A 501 -7.80 5.61 36.67
CA VAL A 501 -6.60 6.44 36.80
C VAL A 501 -6.21 6.48 38.27
N ASN A 502 -4.97 6.12 38.58
CA ASN A 502 -4.45 5.96 39.92
C ASN A 502 -3.19 6.81 40.13
N ALA A 503 -2.89 7.16 41.38
CA ALA A 503 -1.58 7.70 41.74
C ALA A 503 -0.46 6.65 41.49
N LEU A 504 0.80 7.10 41.41
CA LEU A 504 1.95 6.20 41.23
C LEU A 504 2.01 5.11 42.31
N GLU A 505 2.51 3.93 41.93
CA GLU A 505 2.66 2.79 42.84
C GLU A 505 3.48 3.17 44.09
N GLY A 506 2.93 2.87 45.28
CA GLY A 506 3.52 3.23 46.57
C GLY A 506 3.14 4.63 47.11
N MET A 507 2.40 5.45 46.34
CA MET A 507 1.80 6.69 46.83
C MET A 507 0.38 6.47 47.37
N PRO A 508 -0.09 7.30 48.32
CA PRO A 508 -1.50 7.27 48.72
C PRO A 508 -2.38 7.62 47.52
N GLN A 509 -3.50 6.90 47.36
CA GLN A 509 -4.49 7.29 46.37
C GLN A 509 -5.06 8.66 46.74
N VAL A 510 -5.05 9.56 45.77
CA VAL A 510 -5.52 10.94 45.88
C VAL A 510 -6.65 11.17 44.88
N PRO A 511 -7.56 12.12 45.15
CA PRO A 511 -8.57 12.52 44.17
C PRO A 511 -7.95 12.89 42.83
N MET A 512 -8.66 12.59 41.74
CA MET A 512 -8.22 12.85 40.36
C MET A 512 -7.84 14.32 40.11
N SER A 513 -8.51 15.25 40.81
CA SER A 513 -8.21 16.67 40.85
C SER A 513 -6.79 17.01 41.32
N LEU A 514 -6.21 16.21 42.19
CA LEU A 514 -4.83 16.36 42.65
C LEU A 514 -3.83 15.68 41.72
N ILE A 515 -4.24 14.61 41.02
CA ILE A 515 -3.42 13.95 40.00
C ILE A 515 -3.21 14.86 38.79
N PHE A 516 -4.29 15.51 38.34
CA PHE A 516 -4.31 16.40 37.17
C PHE A 516 -4.40 17.88 37.55
N ASN A 517 -3.81 18.27 38.67
CA ASN A 517 -3.67 19.69 39.04
C ASN A 517 -2.77 20.45 38.04
N ASP A 518 -1.86 19.75 37.37
CA ASP A 518 -1.09 20.18 36.20
C ASP A 518 -1.78 19.67 34.92
N PRO A 519 -2.24 20.55 34.01
CA PRO A 519 -2.83 20.18 32.72
C PRO A 519 -1.91 19.33 31.85
N THR A 520 -0.59 19.38 32.06
CA THR A 520 0.39 18.62 31.28
C THR A 520 0.23 17.12 31.46
N ALA A 521 -0.02 16.66 32.71
CA ALA A 521 -0.26 15.24 33.00
C ALA A 521 -1.58 14.75 32.39
N LEU A 522 -2.60 15.61 32.38
CA LEU A 522 -3.87 15.31 31.73
C LEU A 522 -3.71 15.17 30.21
N LEU A 523 -2.97 16.08 29.58
CA LEU A 523 -2.71 15.98 28.14
C LEU A 523 -1.80 14.80 27.80
N GLU A 524 -0.92 14.35 28.70
CA GLU A 524 -0.16 13.10 28.55
C GLU A 524 -1.09 11.87 28.49
N LEU A 525 -2.18 11.83 29.28
CA LEU A 525 -3.21 10.80 29.15
C LEU A 525 -3.88 10.85 27.77
N PHE A 526 -4.26 12.04 27.30
CA PHE A 526 -4.90 12.17 25.99
C PHE A 526 -3.95 11.91 24.82
N GLU A 527 -2.65 12.18 24.96
CA GLU A 527 -1.62 11.74 24.02
C GLU A 527 -1.61 10.22 23.90
N TYR A 528 -1.65 9.50 25.03
CA TYR A 528 -1.73 8.04 25.03
C TYR A 528 -3.03 7.52 24.41
N VAL A 529 -4.16 8.14 24.72
CA VAL A 529 -5.45 7.87 24.08
C VAL A 529 -5.38 8.13 22.57
N GLY A 530 -4.72 9.22 22.12
CA GLY A 530 -4.56 9.52 20.70
C GLY A 530 -3.59 8.57 19.98
N GLN A 531 -2.60 8.02 20.69
CA GLN A 531 -1.70 7.00 20.15
C GLN A 531 -2.36 5.61 20.06
N SER A 532 -3.46 5.40 20.76
CA SER A 532 -4.18 4.14 20.85
C SER A 532 -5.63 4.26 20.35
N GLU A 533 -6.34 3.14 20.26
CA GLU A 533 -7.79 3.15 19.99
C GLU A 533 -8.60 3.02 21.28
N TYR A 534 -8.02 3.37 22.42
CA TYR A 534 -8.71 3.23 23.69
C TYR A 534 -9.72 4.36 23.88
N ASP A 535 -10.87 4.01 24.46
CA ASP A 535 -11.81 4.95 25.04
C ASP A 535 -11.61 5.02 26.56
N LEU A 536 -12.26 5.95 27.24
CA LEU A 536 -12.43 5.91 28.69
C LEU A 536 -13.74 5.21 29.03
N SER A 537 -13.80 4.49 30.15
CA SER A 537 -15.05 3.95 30.65
C SER A 537 -16.05 5.07 30.93
N PHE A 538 -17.35 4.75 30.89
CA PHE A 538 -18.41 5.73 31.17
C PHE A 538 -18.22 6.39 32.54
N ASP A 539 -17.97 5.57 33.57
CA ASP A 539 -17.78 6.04 34.95
C ASP A 539 -16.54 6.94 35.08
N LEU A 540 -15.45 6.61 34.37
CA LEU A 540 -14.23 7.42 34.37
C LEU A 540 -14.44 8.78 33.69
N LYS A 541 -15.24 8.85 32.61
CA LYS A 541 -15.58 10.13 31.96
C LYS A 541 -16.37 11.04 32.91
N ASP A 542 -17.27 10.47 33.72
CA ASP A 542 -18.05 11.20 34.71
C ASP A 542 -17.16 11.71 35.85
N GLU A 543 -16.27 10.88 36.40
CA GLU A 543 -15.28 11.30 37.42
C GLU A 543 -14.35 12.42 36.91
N MET A 544 -13.89 12.31 35.65
CA MET A 544 -13.04 13.33 35.03
C MET A 544 -13.75 14.67 34.82
N ALA A 545 -15.08 14.75 34.88
CA ALA A 545 -15.81 16.01 34.74
C ALA A 545 -15.47 16.99 35.88
N ASP A 546 -15.05 16.49 37.05
CA ASP A 546 -14.60 17.33 38.17
C ASP A 546 -13.38 18.20 37.82
N LEU A 547 -12.57 17.79 36.84
CA LEU A 547 -11.39 18.53 36.37
C LEU A 547 -11.75 19.86 35.69
N ILE A 548 -12.96 19.97 35.13
CA ILE A 548 -13.43 21.18 34.43
C ILE A 548 -13.37 22.41 35.33
N ARG A 549 -13.57 22.22 36.65
CA ARG A 549 -13.55 23.31 37.65
C ARG A 549 -12.15 23.78 38.00
N ILE A 550 -11.13 22.97 37.73
CA ILE A 550 -9.76 23.20 38.16
C ILE A 550 -8.92 23.77 37.01
N ILE A 551 -9.23 23.40 35.77
CA ILE A 551 -8.57 23.92 34.56
C ILE A 551 -9.16 25.29 34.23
N THR A 552 -8.72 26.31 34.96
CA THR A 552 -9.12 27.70 34.76
C THR A 552 -8.24 28.40 33.71
N PRO A 553 -8.67 29.57 33.18
CA PRO A 553 -7.82 30.37 32.29
C PRO A 553 -6.44 30.71 32.87
N ASP A 554 -6.35 30.96 34.19
CA ASP A 554 -5.08 31.27 34.86
C ASP A 554 -4.13 30.04 34.87
N VAL A 555 -4.69 28.85 35.06
CA VAL A 555 -3.93 27.59 35.01
C VAL A 555 -3.40 27.33 33.60
N ILE A 556 -4.21 27.60 32.58
CA ILE A 556 -3.80 27.49 31.17
C ILE A 556 -2.70 28.52 30.87
N ASP A 557 -2.88 29.77 31.28
CA ASP A 557 -1.91 30.86 31.04
C ASP A 557 -0.52 30.52 31.61
N THR A 558 -0.50 29.92 32.81
CA THR A 558 0.71 29.48 33.51
C THR A 558 1.47 28.36 32.78
N HIS A 559 0.77 27.50 32.04
CA HIS A 559 1.34 26.30 31.40
C HIS A 559 1.28 26.35 29.86
N ARG A 560 1.13 27.54 29.25
CA ARG A 560 0.90 27.70 27.80
C ARG A 560 1.90 26.95 26.93
N ALA A 561 3.20 27.08 27.21
CA ALA A 561 4.23 26.45 26.41
C ALA A 561 4.15 24.91 26.44
N GLN A 562 3.94 24.34 27.64
CA GLN A 562 3.80 22.90 27.84
C GLN A 562 2.50 22.38 27.20
N ILE A 563 1.41 23.14 27.30
CA ILE A 563 0.13 22.82 26.67
C ILE A 563 0.29 22.76 25.14
N ALA A 564 0.95 23.74 24.53
CA ALA A 564 1.21 23.75 23.08
C ALA A 564 2.07 22.56 22.63
N GLU A 565 3.10 22.21 23.41
CA GLU A 565 3.93 21.03 23.14
C GLU A 565 3.10 19.75 23.18
N ARG A 566 2.24 19.60 24.19
CA ARG A 566 1.41 18.40 24.39
C ARG A 566 0.30 18.30 23.34
N PHE A 567 -0.37 19.40 23.01
CA PHE A 567 -1.33 19.42 21.90
C PHE A 567 -0.67 19.12 20.54
N THR A 568 0.59 19.56 20.33
CA THR A 568 1.33 19.21 19.11
C THR A 568 1.54 17.71 19.01
N LYS A 569 1.99 17.07 20.10
CA LYS A 569 2.13 15.61 20.16
C LYS A 569 0.79 14.91 19.95
N LEU A 570 -0.26 15.34 20.64
CA LEU A 570 -1.62 14.80 20.52
C LEU A 570 -2.14 14.88 19.09
N MET A 571 -2.04 16.04 18.45
CA MET A 571 -2.54 16.23 17.09
C MET A 571 -1.78 15.36 16.09
N LEU A 572 -0.49 15.09 16.29
CA LEU A 572 0.27 14.20 15.42
C LEU A 572 -0.08 12.71 15.58
N THR A 573 -0.81 12.34 16.62
CA THR A 573 -1.23 10.94 16.83
C THR A 573 -2.27 10.47 15.82
N PRO A 574 -2.31 9.16 15.49
CA PRO A 574 -3.26 8.60 14.52
C PRO A 574 -4.73 8.70 14.96
N PHE A 575 -5.02 8.63 16.27
CA PHE A 575 -6.39 8.68 16.80
C PHE A 575 -6.71 9.99 17.50
N ALA A 576 -6.10 11.10 17.07
CA ALA A 576 -6.37 12.44 17.60
C ALA A 576 -7.89 12.75 17.65
N ALA A 577 -8.65 12.39 16.61
CA ALA A 577 -10.10 12.57 16.58
C ALA A 577 -10.83 11.81 17.71
N CYS A 578 -10.33 10.64 18.13
CA CYS A 578 -10.87 9.86 19.25
C CYS A 578 -10.62 10.59 20.58
N ALA A 579 -9.37 10.98 20.83
CA ALA A 579 -9.00 11.72 22.04
C ALA A 579 -9.82 13.01 22.19
N TRP A 580 -9.96 13.79 21.11
CA TRP A 580 -10.80 14.98 21.11
C TRP A 580 -12.26 14.68 21.42
N ARG A 581 -12.84 13.63 20.82
CA ARG A 581 -14.21 13.21 21.10
C ARG A 581 -14.42 12.88 22.57
N ILE A 582 -13.45 12.20 23.20
CA ILE A 582 -13.48 11.88 24.63
C ILE A 582 -13.42 13.16 25.47
N MET A 583 -12.54 14.12 25.13
CA MET A 583 -12.50 15.42 25.81
C MET A 583 -13.78 16.24 25.64
N PHE A 584 -14.56 16.01 24.57
CA PHE A 584 -15.90 16.59 24.39
C PHE A 584 -16.98 15.88 25.20
N ASP A 585 -16.86 14.57 25.38
CA ASP A 585 -17.80 13.74 26.13
C ASP A 585 -17.68 13.95 27.64
N ILE A 586 -16.48 14.27 28.13
CA ILE A 586 -16.26 14.72 29.50
C ILE A 586 -16.86 16.13 29.63
N CYS A 587 -18.03 16.22 30.25
CA CYS A 587 -18.77 17.47 30.36
C CYS A 587 -19.56 17.59 31.66
N GLU A 588 -19.65 18.81 32.19
CA GLU A 588 -20.56 19.11 33.31
C GLU A 588 -22.03 19.10 32.85
N PRO A 589 -22.98 18.90 33.79
CA PRO A 589 -24.39 19.19 33.55
C PRO A 589 -24.59 20.62 33.03
N ILE A 590 -25.65 20.83 32.23
CA ILE A 590 -25.95 22.14 31.66
C ILE A 590 -26.33 23.11 32.79
N ASN A 591 -25.55 24.18 32.92
CA ASN A 591 -25.77 25.26 33.90
C ASN A 591 -26.85 26.24 33.41
N ALA A 592 -27.26 27.19 34.26
CA ALA A 592 -28.33 28.17 33.97
C ALA A 592 -28.11 29.00 32.68
N ASP A 593 -26.87 29.15 32.22
CA ASP A 593 -26.50 29.84 30.98
C ASP A 593 -26.78 29.02 29.70
N ASN A 594 -27.29 27.78 29.84
CA ASN A 594 -27.60 26.85 28.75
C ASN A 594 -26.42 26.55 27.78
N GLN A 595 -25.18 26.79 28.20
CA GLN A 595 -23.98 26.47 27.44
C GLN A 595 -23.36 25.17 27.96
N PRO A 596 -22.97 24.23 27.09
CA PRO A 596 -22.23 23.06 27.52
C PRO A 596 -20.84 23.49 28.03
N ARG A 597 -20.36 22.85 29.10
CA ARG A 597 -18.98 22.96 29.56
C ARG A 597 -18.31 21.61 29.44
N THR A 598 -17.41 21.50 28.47
CA THR A 598 -16.63 20.28 28.21
C THR A 598 -15.19 20.46 28.64
N LEU A 599 -14.46 19.36 28.85
CA LEU A 599 -13.04 19.40 29.16
C LEU A 599 -12.24 20.09 28.05
N MET A 600 -12.56 19.79 26.78
CA MET A 600 -11.95 20.49 25.64
C MET A 600 -12.27 21.99 25.63
N GLY A 601 -13.48 22.33 26.04
CA GLY A 601 -13.96 23.70 26.18
C GLY A 601 -13.21 24.54 27.21
N CYS A 602 -12.51 23.93 28.17
CA CYS A 602 -11.61 24.65 29.07
C CYS A 602 -10.44 25.27 28.30
N PHE A 603 -9.84 24.51 27.36
CA PHE A 603 -8.71 24.97 26.55
C PHE A 603 -9.15 25.84 25.37
N ILE A 604 -10.22 25.44 24.68
CA ILE A 604 -10.75 26.14 23.50
C ILE A 604 -12.25 26.36 23.66
N PRO A 605 -12.67 27.47 24.30
CA PRO A 605 -14.08 27.74 24.62
C PRO A 605 -15.01 27.77 23.41
N GLU A 606 -14.49 28.09 22.22
CA GLU A 606 -15.25 28.10 20.97
C GLU A 606 -15.82 26.71 20.63
N THR A 607 -15.17 25.64 21.09
CA THR A 607 -15.63 24.26 20.89
C THR A 607 -16.95 23.96 21.60
N ASN A 608 -17.21 24.58 22.76
CA ASN A 608 -18.49 24.45 23.45
C ASN A 608 -19.65 25.02 22.61
N LYS A 609 -19.40 26.10 21.87
CA LYS A 609 -20.41 26.72 20.98
C LYS A 609 -20.67 25.92 19.72
N MET A 610 -19.69 25.14 19.25
CA MET A 610 -19.87 24.22 18.12
C MET A 610 -20.65 22.96 18.51
N ARG A 611 -20.63 22.59 19.79
CA ARG A 611 -21.26 21.37 20.28
C ARG A 611 -22.77 21.43 20.08
N PHE A 612 -23.30 20.47 19.33
CA PHE A 612 -24.72 20.41 18.93
C PHE A 612 -25.23 21.58 18.07
N LEU A 613 -24.34 22.40 17.52
CA LEU A 613 -24.72 23.46 16.58
C LEU A 613 -25.16 22.84 15.25
N LEU A 614 -26.41 23.07 14.85
CA LEU A 614 -26.97 22.61 13.58
C LEU A 614 -26.95 23.74 12.56
N ARG A 615 -26.34 23.50 11.39
CA ARG A 615 -26.31 24.43 10.25
C ARG A 615 -26.50 23.66 8.96
N ASN A 616 -27.24 24.22 8.00
CA ASN A 616 -27.40 23.66 6.65
C ASN A 616 -27.83 22.17 6.62
N LEU A 617 -28.93 21.85 7.32
CA LEU A 617 -29.52 20.50 7.46
C LEU A 617 -29.93 19.84 6.12
N VAL A 618 -29.99 20.61 5.03
CA VAL A 618 -30.25 20.08 3.68
C VAL A 618 -29.11 19.19 3.19
N TYR A 619 -27.88 19.43 3.66
CA TYR A 619 -26.68 18.75 3.17
C TYR A 619 -25.86 18.08 4.29
N HIS A 620 -25.87 18.62 5.51
CA HIS A 620 -25.11 18.07 6.63
C HIS A 620 -25.96 17.09 7.45
N GLN A 621 -25.46 15.87 7.62
CA GLN A 621 -26.14 14.83 8.40
C GLN A 621 -25.82 14.90 9.91
N HIS A 622 -24.90 15.78 10.32
CA HIS A 622 -24.38 15.84 11.68
C HIS A 622 -24.26 17.29 12.18
N PRO A 623 -24.33 17.53 13.51
CA PRO A 623 -23.94 18.81 14.10
C PRO A 623 -22.50 19.16 13.75
N VAL A 624 -22.18 20.46 13.78
CA VAL A 624 -20.85 21.00 13.40
C VAL A 624 -19.72 20.24 14.10
N CYS A 625 -19.76 20.07 15.43
CA CYS A 625 -18.70 19.35 16.13
C CYS A 625 -18.51 17.90 15.67
N THR A 626 -19.60 17.15 15.49
CA THR A 626 -19.57 15.75 15.06
C THR A 626 -19.02 15.65 13.64
N HIS A 627 -19.44 16.56 12.76
CA HIS A 627 -18.92 16.66 11.40
C HIS A 627 -17.41 16.95 11.40
N THR A 628 -16.96 17.95 12.16
CA THR A 628 -15.53 18.31 12.31
C THR A 628 -14.68 17.13 12.81
N LEU A 629 -15.14 16.41 13.83
CA LEU A 629 -14.42 15.25 14.36
C LEU A 629 -14.38 14.07 13.36
N ASN A 630 -15.46 13.89 12.60
CA ASN A 630 -15.49 12.89 11.52
C ASN A 630 -14.54 13.28 10.37
N ALA A 631 -14.45 14.57 10.04
CA ALA A 631 -13.49 15.09 9.08
C ALA A 631 -12.04 14.88 9.56
N LEU A 632 -11.76 15.10 10.84
CA LEU A 632 -10.43 14.85 11.43
C LEU A 632 -10.04 13.36 11.39
N ASP A 633 -10.98 12.46 11.72
CA ASP A 633 -10.77 11.01 11.58
C ASP A 633 -10.53 10.63 10.10
N ARG A 634 -11.29 11.24 9.19
CA ARG A 634 -11.12 11.02 7.75
C ARG A 634 -9.75 11.52 7.25
N THR A 635 -9.26 12.64 7.78
CA THR A 635 -7.95 13.18 7.46
C THR A 635 -6.84 12.19 7.78
N GLN A 636 -6.91 11.50 8.92
CA GLN A 636 -5.92 10.44 9.21
C GLN A 636 -5.98 9.32 8.17
N LYS A 637 -7.18 8.85 7.82
CA LYS A 637 -7.36 7.79 6.80
C LYS A 637 -6.83 8.20 5.42
N GLU A 638 -6.99 9.47 5.04
CA GLU A 638 -6.45 9.99 3.77
C GLU A 638 -4.93 10.20 3.83
N LEU A 639 -4.35 10.55 4.99
CA LEU A 639 -2.90 10.56 5.20
C LEU A 639 -2.31 9.15 5.07
N ASP A 640 -2.93 8.16 5.70
CA ASP A 640 -2.51 6.76 5.61
C ASP A 640 -2.60 6.25 4.16
N ARG A 641 -3.66 6.65 3.45
CA ARG A 641 -3.80 6.38 2.02
C ARG A 641 -2.73 7.07 1.18
N LEU A 642 -2.41 8.32 1.46
CA LEU A 642 -1.34 9.05 0.76
C LEU A 642 0.01 8.36 0.97
N LYS A 643 0.32 7.94 2.21
CA LYS A 643 1.55 7.19 2.56
C LYS A 643 1.65 5.87 1.79
N LYS A 644 0.52 5.19 1.56
CA LYS A 644 0.45 3.90 0.87
C LYS A 644 0.44 4.01 -0.66
N ASP A 645 -0.44 4.84 -1.20
CA ASP A 645 -0.73 4.91 -2.64
C ASP A 645 0.18 5.91 -3.37
N TYR A 646 0.71 6.94 -2.67
CA TYR A 646 1.51 8.03 -3.23
C TYR A 646 2.71 8.38 -2.34
N GLN A 647 3.56 7.39 -2.06
CA GLN A 647 4.73 7.53 -1.17
C GLN A 647 5.64 8.71 -1.58
N GLU A 648 5.78 8.96 -2.87
CA GLU A 648 6.56 10.07 -3.44
C GLU A 648 6.01 11.46 -3.11
N LEU A 649 4.71 11.58 -2.84
CA LEU A 649 4.08 12.85 -2.41
C LEU A 649 4.14 12.99 -0.89
N TYR A 650 3.95 11.88 -0.16
CA TYR A 650 3.97 11.87 1.29
C TYR A 650 5.33 12.31 1.87
N GLN A 651 6.44 11.99 1.21
CA GLN A 651 7.79 12.37 1.66
C GLN A 651 8.03 13.90 1.74
N TYR A 652 7.21 14.73 1.09
CA TYR A 652 7.29 16.19 1.18
C TYR A 652 6.61 16.76 2.44
N LEU A 653 5.85 15.94 3.18
CA LEU A 653 5.15 16.37 4.37
C LEU A 653 6.01 16.18 5.61
N GLU A 654 6.30 17.29 6.29
CA GLU A 654 6.91 17.33 7.61
C GLU A 654 5.84 17.32 8.71
N PRO A 655 6.19 16.99 9.97
CA PRO A 655 5.26 17.02 11.09
C PRO A 655 4.50 18.35 11.22
N LYS A 656 5.16 19.49 10.97
CA LYS A 656 4.51 20.82 11.00
C LYS A 656 3.37 20.97 9.98
N HIS A 657 3.49 20.35 8.80
CA HIS A 657 2.43 20.37 7.78
C HIS A 657 1.23 19.53 8.20
N ILE A 658 1.47 18.37 8.81
CA ILE A 658 0.41 17.48 9.34
C ILE A 658 -0.31 18.17 10.51
N LEU A 659 0.44 18.85 11.38
CA LEU A 659 -0.10 19.65 12.48
C LEU A 659 -1.03 20.76 11.95
N ALA A 660 -0.57 21.53 10.97
CA ALA A 660 -1.37 22.58 10.33
C ALA A 660 -2.64 22.01 9.68
N LEU A 661 -2.55 20.88 8.98
CA LEU A 661 -3.70 20.20 8.38
C LEU A 661 -4.77 19.84 9.41
N LYS A 662 -4.37 19.21 10.50
CA LYS A 662 -5.32 18.75 11.53
C LYS A 662 -5.96 19.90 12.29
N TRP A 663 -5.21 20.97 12.57
CA TRP A 663 -5.79 22.21 13.12
C TRP A 663 -6.71 22.92 12.12
N GLY A 664 -6.31 23.00 10.85
CA GLY A 664 -7.13 23.55 9.77
C GLY A 664 -8.46 22.82 9.65
N ILE A 665 -8.45 21.49 9.68
CA ILE A 665 -9.67 20.67 9.68
C ILE A 665 -10.48 20.86 10.96
N LEU A 666 -9.87 20.97 12.12
CA LEU A 666 -10.63 21.19 13.35
C LEU A 666 -11.37 22.54 13.34
N PHE A 667 -10.78 23.56 12.73
CA PHE A 667 -11.33 24.91 12.69
C PHE A 667 -12.04 25.30 11.39
N HIS A 668 -12.07 24.44 10.37
CA HIS A 668 -12.59 24.80 9.03
C HIS A 668 -13.99 25.41 9.06
N ASP A 669 -14.81 24.96 10.01
CA ASP A 669 -16.21 25.34 10.19
C ASP A 669 -16.47 26.25 11.40
N VAL A 670 -15.43 26.67 12.13
CA VAL A 670 -15.57 27.41 13.40
C VAL A 670 -16.29 28.75 13.22
N GLY A 671 -16.21 29.36 12.03
CA GLY A 671 -16.91 30.59 11.69
C GLY A 671 -18.44 30.49 11.74
N LYS A 672 -19.01 29.27 11.72
CA LYS A 672 -20.47 29.03 11.83
C LYS A 672 -21.06 29.36 13.21
N ILE A 673 -20.20 29.57 14.22
CA ILE A 673 -20.61 30.01 15.57
C ILE A 673 -21.30 31.38 15.51
N ASP A 674 -20.82 32.28 14.65
CA ASP A 674 -21.38 33.62 14.48
C ASP A 674 -22.19 33.69 13.16
N PRO A 675 -23.52 33.84 13.23
CA PRO A 675 -24.37 33.93 12.05
C PRO A 675 -24.28 35.27 11.29
N GLU A 676 -23.69 36.32 11.88
CA GLU A 676 -23.73 37.69 11.33
C GLU A 676 -22.51 38.07 10.49
N THR A 677 -21.44 37.25 10.50
CA THR A 677 -20.18 37.51 9.78
C THR A 677 -19.94 36.52 8.63
N VAL A 678 -19.14 36.94 7.64
CA VAL A 678 -18.68 36.05 6.56
C VAL A 678 -17.80 34.97 7.19
N HIS A 679 -18.32 33.74 7.26
CA HIS A 679 -17.79 32.65 8.09
C HIS A 679 -16.31 32.29 7.81
N GLU A 680 -15.83 32.45 6.58
CA GLU A 680 -14.44 32.13 6.21
C GLU A 680 -13.43 33.14 6.81
N VAL A 681 -13.81 34.42 6.91
CA VAL A 681 -12.94 35.48 7.46
C VAL A 681 -13.03 35.55 8.99
N SER A 682 -14.22 35.30 9.56
CA SER A 682 -14.35 35.21 11.03
C SER A 682 -13.70 33.93 11.57
N GLY A 683 -13.73 32.83 10.81
CA GLY A 683 -13.13 31.55 11.19
C GLY A 683 -11.62 31.61 11.41
N THR A 684 -10.86 32.30 10.54
CA THR A 684 -9.40 32.43 10.69
C THR A 684 -9.02 33.21 11.95
N SER A 685 -9.68 34.34 12.21
CA SER A 685 -9.42 35.13 13.42
C SER A 685 -9.73 34.35 14.70
N ILE A 686 -10.81 33.56 14.71
CA ILE A 686 -11.16 32.69 15.83
C ILE A 686 -10.09 31.61 16.02
N ALA A 687 -9.67 30.94 14.94
CA ALA A 687 -8.68 29.87 15.00
C ALA A 687 -7.32 30.37 15.52
N VAL A 688 -6.83 31.51 15.02
CA VAL A 688 -5.56 32.09 15.47
C VAL A 688 -5.62 32.42 16.97
N LYS A 689 -6.67 33.11 17.42
CA LYS A 689 -6.84 33.43 18.86
C LYS A 689 -6.94 32.18 19.73
N ALA A 690 -7.56 31.11 19.22
CA ALA A 690 -7.65 29.83 19.92
C ALA A 690 -6.27 29.16 20.05
N LEU A 691 -5.46 29.17 18.98
CA LEU A 691 -4.11 28.60 18.99
C LEU A 691 -3.14 29.42 19.88
N GLU A 692 -3.19 30.75 19.82
CA GLU A 692 -2.41 31.63 20.71
C GLU A 692 -2.74 31.38 22.19
N ARG A 693 -4.02 31.19 22.51
CA ARG A 693 -4.49 30.93 23.88
C ARG A 693 -3.89 29.66 24.48
N ILE A 694 -3.73 28.62 23.67
CA ILE A 694 -3.13 27.35 24.10
C ILE A 694 -1.60 27.31 23.91
N GLY A 695 -0.98 28.45 23.57
CA GLY A 695 0.47 28.65 23.60
C GLY A 695 1.23 28.49 22.28
N TYR A 696 0.54 28.45 21.13
CA TYR A 696 1.22 28.50 19.83
C TYR A 696 1.64 29.93 19.47
N GLU A 697 2.85 30.10 18.92
CA GLU A 697 3.39 31.40 18.48
C GLU A 697 3.92 31.36 17.03
N ASP A 698 3.81 30.21 16.35
CA ASP A 698 4.35 29.98 15.02
C ASP A 698 3.49 30.63 13.92
N GLN A 699 4.02 31.66 13.28
CA GLN A 699 3.37 32.38 12.19
C GLN A 699 3.20 31.54 10.91
N GLU A 700 4.09 30.58 10.66
CA GLU A 700 3.97 29.67 9.52
C GLU A 700 2.76 28.75 9.72
N LEU A 701 2.62 28.20 10.93
CA LEU A 701 1.45 27.41 11.33
C LEU A 701 0.16 28.20 11.16
N PHE A 702 0.10 29.44 11.65
CA PHE A 702 -1.09 30.30 11.54
C PHE A 702 -1.46 30.60 10.09
N THR A 703 -0.47 30.83 9.25
CA THR A 703 -0.67 31.07 7.81
C THR A 703 -1.26 29.85 7.13
N LEU A 704 -0.70 28.66 7.38
CA LEU A 704 -1.19 27.40 6.79
C LEU A 704 -2.59 27.05 7.30
N VAL A 705 -2.85 27.16 8.61
CA VAL A 705 -4.19 26.93 9.18
C VAL A 705 -5.21 27.89 8.56
N SER A 706 -4.86 29.17 8.42
CA SER A 706 -5.74 30.16 7.81
C SER A 706 -6.02 29.86 6.34
N LEU A 707 -5.00 29.47 5.57
CA LEU A 707 -5.16 29.05 4.17
C LEU A 707 -6.17 27.90 4.05
N LEU A 708 -6.05 26.90 4.91
CA LEU A 708 -6.92 25.73 4.91
C LEU A 708 -8.36 26.07 5.30
N ILE A 709 -8.56 26.93 6.30
CA ILE A 709 -9.90 27.39 6.70
C ILE A 709 -10.55 28.19 5.57
N VAL A 710 -9.82 29.11 4.93
CA VAL A 710 -10.38 29.93 3.84
C VAL A 710 -10.77 29.06 2.64
N HIS A 711 -9.97 28.03 2.33
CA HIS A 711 -10.15 27.25 1.11
C HIS A 711 -10.65 25.82 1.31
N HIS A 712 -11.28 25.51 2.45
CA HIS A 712 -11.69 24.14 2.80
C HIS A 712 -12.74 23.52 1.86
N THR A 713 -13.48 24.33 1.07
CA THR A 713 -14.38 23.84 0.01
C THR A 713 -13.94 24.20 -1.41
N THR A 714 -12.89 25.01 -1.58
CA THR A 714 -12.54 25.60 -2.87
C THR A 714 -12.10 24.54 -3.88
N VAL A 715 -11.33 23.53 -3.48
CA VAL A 715 -10.88 22.47 -4.40
C VAL A 715 -12.05 21.59 -4.84
N VAL A 716 -13.02 21.34 -3.95
CA VAL A 716 -14.28 20.67 -4.32
C VAL A 716 -15.03 21.48 -5.37
N GLN A 717 -15.14 22.79 -5.18
CA GLN A 717 -15.79 23.69 -6.14
C GLN A 717 -15.06 23.71 -7.49
N LEU A 718 -13.74 23.90 -7.50
CA LEU A 718 -12.90 23.91 -8.71
C LEU A 718 -12.98 22.59 -9.46
N SER A 719 -12.96 21.45 -8.77
CA SER A 719 -13.10 20.13 -9.41
C SER A 719 -14.46 19.93 -10.09
N ARG A 720 -15.48 20.66 -9.64
CA ARG A 720 -16.83 20.66 -10.20
C ARG A 720 -17.02 21.73 -11.28
N THR A 721 -16.20 22.78 -11.29
CA THR A 721 -16.21 23.83 -12.31
C THR A 721 -15.98 23.24 -13.68
N SER A 722 -17.06 23.22 -14.44
CA SER A 722 -17.21 22.38 -15.61
C SER A 722 -16.86 23.08 -16.92
N ALA A 723 -16.66 24.39 -16.85
CA ALA A 723 -16.59 25.26 -18.02
C ALA A 723 -15.14 25.59 -18.43
N TYR A 724 -14.18 25.57 -17.50
CA TYR A 724 -12.80 26.01 -17.71
C TYR A 724 -11.85 25.19 -16.81
N PHE A 725 -11.44 24.02 -17.31
CA PHE A 725 -10.59 23.10 -16.53
C PHE A 725 -9.16 23.63 -16.38
N ASP A 726 -8.65 24.26 -17.43
CA ASP A 726 -7.44 25.06 -17.48
C ASP A 726 -7.43 26.18 -16.43
N GLN A 727 -8.48 27.00 -16.39
CA GLN A 727 -8.60 28.06 -15.39
C GLN A 727 -8.75 27.48 -13.98
N ALA A 728 -9.46 26.36 -13.81
CA ALA A 728 -9.59 25.70 -12.51
C ALA A 728 -8.24 25.17 -12.00
N LEU A 729 -7.41 24.58 -12.87
CA LEU A 729 -6.06 24.15 -12.53
C LEU A 729 -5.16 25.35 -12.18
N GLN A 730 -5.22 26.43 -12.97
CA GLN A 730 -4.49 27.66 -12.69
C GLN A 730 -4.89 28.24 -11.34
N SER A 731 -6.19 28.44 -11.11
CA SER A 731 -6.68 28.98 -9.84
C SER A 731 -6.29 28.10 -8.66
N PHE A 732 -6.31 26.77 -8.81
CA PHE A 732 -5.86 25.90 -7.73
C PHE A 732 -4.36 26.06 -7.45
N LEU A 733 -3.52 26.14 -8.50
CA LEU A 733 -2.08 26.36 -8.35
C LEU A 733 -1.75 27.74 -7.77
N GLU A 734 -2.51 28.78 -8.12
CA GLU A 734 -2.36 30.13 -7.55
C GLU A 734 -2.78 30.18 -6.09
N ILE A 735 -3.91 29.57 -5.73
CA ILE A 735 -4.35 29.46 -4.32
C ILE A 735 -3.34 28.67 -3.50
N ALA A 736 -2.73 27.64 -4.07
CA ALA A 736 -1.67 26.87 -3.43
C ALA A 736 -0.31 27.61 -3.43
N ASP A 737 -0.24 28.87 -3.88
CA ASP A 737 0.99 29.66 -4.01
C ASP A 737 2.10 28.91 -4.77
N ARG A 738 1.70 28.12 -5.77
CA ARG A 738 2.59 27.24 -6.56
C ARG A 738 3.51 26.40 -5.66
N ASN A 739 3.00 25.96 -4.52
CA ASN A 739 3.71 25.11 -3.57
C ASN A 739 3.04 23.73 -3.50
N LEU A 740 3.81 22.67 -3.75
CA LEU A 740 3.32 21.28 -3.73
C LEU A 740 2.73 20.88 -2.38
N ILE A 741 3.34 21.35 -1.27
CA ILE A 741 2.84 21.07 0.07
C ILE A 741 1.43 21.64 0.21
N ASN A 742 1.20 22.88 -0.20
CA ASN A 742 -0.12 23.51 -0.16
C ASN A 742 -1.14 22.79 -1.05
N VAL A 743 -0.74 22.33 -2.25
CA VAL A 743 -1.61 21.50 -3.12
C VAL A 743 -2.05 20.23 -2.39
N ILE A 744 -1.13 19.55 -1.71
CA ILE A 744 -1.42 18.34 -0.93
C ILE A 744 -2.33 18.67 0.26
N LEU A 745 -2.01 19.70 1.05
CA LEU A 745 -2.76 20.06 2.25
C LEU A 745 -4.20 20.51 1.91
N LEU A 746 -4.37 21.36 0.90
CA LEU A 746 -5.68 21.81 0.44
C LEU A 746 -6.52 20.64 -0.08
N PHE A 747 -5.92 19.73 -0.85
CA PHE A 747 -6.59 18.51 -1.29
C PHE A 747 -7.04 17.65 -0.11
N LEU A 748 -6.13 17.33 0.83
CA LEU A 748 -6.43 16.51 2.00
C LEU A 748 -7.53 17.14 2.87
N CYS A 749 -7.49 18.48 3.03
CA CYS A 749 -8.52 19.21 3.75
C CYS A 749 -9.89 19.07 3.08
N ASN A 750 -9.95 19.40 1.79
CA ASN A 750 -11.19 19.40 1.00
C ASN A 750 -11.80 18.00 0.86
N ILE A 751 -10.98 16.97 0.64
CA ILE A 751 -11.51 15.61 0.49
C ILE A 751 -12.01 15.03 1.82
N SER A 752 -11.36 15.39 2.94
CA SER A 752 -11.77 14.93 4.27
C SER A 752 -13.11 15.55 4.68
N ASP A 753 -13.27 16.86 4.49
CA ASP A 753 -14.53 17.57 4.68
C ASP A 753 -15.63 16.98 3.77
N TYR A 754 -15.37 16.92 2.46
CA TYR A 754 -16.34 16.46 1.47
C TYR A 754 -16.95 15.10 1.79
N ILE A 755 -16.12 14.14 2.21
CA ILE A 755 -16.55 12.78 2.59
C ILE A 755 -17.38 12.79 3.87
N SER A 756 -17.07 13.69 4.81
CA SER A 756 -17.69 13.76 6.13
C SER A 756 -19.04 14.48 6.15
N VAL A 757 -19.43 15.10 5.04
CA VAL A 757 -20.75 15.74 4.87
C VAL A 757 -21.87 14.70 4.74
N SER A 758 -21.66 13.62 3.95
CA SER A 758 -22.65 12.55 3.75
C SER A 758 -22.08 11.25 3.18
N GLU A 759 -22.76 10.12 3.42
CA GLU A 759 -22.38 8.81 2.83
C GLU A 759 -22.35 8.82 1.30
N SER A 760 -23.26 9.55 0.64
CA SER A 760 -23.29 9.69 -0.82
C SER A 760 -21.99 10.31 -1.36
N ASN A 761 -21.45 11.31 -0.67
CA ASN A 761 -20.19 11.94 -1.03
C ASN A 761 -19.01 10.99 -0.83
N ALA A 762 -19.03 10.15 0.21
CA ALA A 762 -18.00 9.14 0.45
C ALA A 762 -17.83 8.19 -0.75
N HIS A 763 -18.93 7.85 -1.43
CA HIS A 763 -18.92 7.03 -2.65
C HIS A 763 -18.60 7.83 -3.93
N SER A 764 -18.59 9.16 -3.87
CA SER A 764 -18.52 10.06 -5.04
C SER A 764 -17.24 10.93 -5.05
N THR A 765 -16.09 10.36 -4.66
CA THR A 765 -14.81 11.10 -4.54
C THR A 765 -13.97 11.14 -5.83
N ARG A 766 -14.37 10.38 -6.86
CA ARG A 766 -13.56 10.17 -8.07
C ARG A 766 -13.17 11.47 -8.78
N VAL A 767 -14.12 12.40 -8.94
CA VAL A 767 -13.87 13.67 -9.66
C VAL A 767 -12.80 14.50 -8.97
N LEU A 768 -12.88 14.63 -7.64
CA LEU A 768 -11.92 15.38 -6.84
C LEU A 768 -10.53 14.75 -6.86
N ARG A 769 -10.46 13.41 -6.75
CA ARG A 769 -9.17 12.69 -6.81
C ARG A 769 -8.51 12.84 -8.18
N THR A 770 -9.26 12.68 -9.27
CA THR A 770 -8.74 12.88 -10.62
C THR A 770 -8.27 14.32 -10.82
N PHE A 771 -8.98 15.33 -10.29
CA PHE A 771 -8.54 16.72 -10.35
C PHE A 771 -7.21 16.95 -9.63
N PHE A 772 -7.03 16.36 -8.45
CA PHE A 772 -5.77 16.41 -7.70
C PHE A 772 -4.61 15.70 -8.41
N GLU A 773 -4.85 14.51 -8.96
CA GLU A 773 -3.83 13.75 -9.71
C GLU A 773 -3.34 14.54 -10.93
N GLU A 774 -4.26 15.18 -11.66
CA GLU A 774 -3.92 16.03 -12.80
C GLU A 774 -3.15 17.28 -12.36
N THR A 775 -3.58 17.96 -11.29
CA THR A 775 -2.85 19.12 -10.74
C THR A 775 -1.43 18.74 -10.32
N SER A 776 -1.26 17.60 -9.67
CA SER A 776 0.04 17.11 -9.18
C SER A 776 0.99 16.79 -10.34
N ARG A 777 0.47 16.24 -11.45
CA ARG A 777 1.26 15.99 -12.66
C ARG A 777 1.72 17.28 -13.33
N VAL A 778 0.80 18.24 -13.51
CA VAL A 778 1.12 19.58 -14.04
C VAL A 778 2.24 20.21 -13.21
N PHE A 779 2.13 20.15 -11.89
CA PHE A 779 3.14 20.68 -10.98
C PHE A 779 4.51 20.03 -11.14
N ALA A 780 4.55 18.68 -11.21
CA ALA A 780 5.80 17.94 -11.38
C ALA A 780 6.51 18.28 -12.69
N GLU A 781 5.76 18.41 -13.78
CA GLU A 781 6.29 18.78 -15.09
C GLU A 781 6.77 20.23 -15.14
N MET A 782 6.03 21.17 -14.55
CA MET A 782 6.47 22.57 -14.40
C MET A 782 7.85 22.65 -13.78
N ARG A 783 8.08 21.92 -12.67
CA ARG A 783 9.36 21.91 -11.96
C ARG A 783 10.50 21.32 -12.78
N SER A 784 10.22 20.29 -13.58
CA SER A 784 11.22 19.63 -14.42
C SER A 784 11.71 20.50 -15.59
N SER A 785 10.88 21.45 -16.05
CA SER A 785 11.10 22.17 -17.30
C SER A 785 12.03 23.39 -17.20
N GLN A 786 12.41 23.85 -16.00
CA GLN A 786 13.29 25.01 -15.72
C GLN A 786 12.95 26.34 -16.44
N LYS A 787 11.82 26.43 -17.18
CA LYS A 787 11.45 27.61 -17.95
C LYS A 787 10.71 28.65 -17.09
N GLN A 788 11.19 29.90 -17.10
CA GLN A 788 10.47 31.08 -16.61
C GLN A 788 9.40 31.55 -17.63
N GLU A 789 8.47 30.68 -18.02
CA GLU A 789 7.29 31.09 -18.80
C GLU A 789 6.12 31.40 -17.85
N ASP A 790 5.17 32.24 -18.29
CA ASP A 790 3.95 32.53 -17.53
C ASP A 790 3.22 31.22 -17.22
N SER A 791 2.72 31.03 -16.00
CA SER A 791 2.12 29.76 -15.57
C SER A 791 0.95 29.35 -16.46
N MET A 792 0.26 30.32 -17.04
CA MET A 792 -0.83 30.06 -17.97
C MET A 792 -0.36 29.55 -19.32
N ASP A 793 0.71 30.10 -19.87
CA ASP A 793 1.28 29.61 -21.12
C ASP A 793 1.80 28.19 -20.94
N PHE A 794 2.38 27.86 -19.78
CA PHE A 794 2.76 26.47 -19.47
C PHE A 794 1.54 25.55 -19.37
N ILE A 795 0.48 25.93 -18.63
CA ILE A 795 -0.71 25.10 -18.46
C ILE A 795 -1.41 24.89 -19.82
N LEU A 796 -1.55 25.95 -20.63
CA LEU A 796 -2.12 25.85 -21.97
C LEU A 796 -1.27 24.98 -22.88
N THR A 797 0.06 25.15 -22.86
CA THR A 797 1.00 24.31 -23.62
C THR A 797 0.92 22.85 -23.16
N TYR A 798 0.82 22.59 -21.86
CA TYR A 798 0.65 21.24 -21.30
C TYR A 798 -0.65 20.60 -21.77
N LEU A 799 -1.77 21.33 -21.71
CA LEU A 799 -3.07 20.82 -22.13
C LEU A 799 -3.15 20.62 -23.65
N ASP A 800 -2.50 21.48 -24.43
CA ASP A 800 -2.38 21.32 -25.89
C ASP A 800 -1.49 20.13 -26.24
N ASN A 801 -0.36 19.94 -25.56
CA ASN A 801 0.48 18.75 -25.71
C ASN A 801 -0.30 17.48 -25.37
N LYS A 802 -1.06 17.49 -24.27
CA LYS A 802 -1.90 16.35 -23.86
C LYS A 802 -3.02 16.08 -24.87
N LYS A 803 -3.59 17.12 -25.48
CA LYS A 803 -4.58 16.99 -26.55
C LYS A 803 -3.95 16.39 -27.81
N ASN A 804 -2.76 16.82 -28.19
CA ASN A 804 -2.00 16.27 -29.32
C ASN A 804 -1.63 14.81 -29.07
N ASP A 805 -1.17 14.49 -27.87
CA ASP A 805 -0.87 13.13 -27.43
C ASP A 805 -2.10 12.23 -27.49
N LEU A 806 -3.25 12.73 -27.02
CA LEU A 806 -4.51 12.02 -27.08
C LEU A 806 -4.99 11.81 -28.53
N GLU A 807 -4.76 12.77 -29.42
CA GLU A 807 -5.02 12.61 -30.85
C GLU A 807 -4.17 11.48 -31.44
N SER A 808 -2.86 11.46 -31.15
CA SER A 808 -1.95 10.40 -31.58
C SER A 808 -2.34 9.03 -31.01
N ASP A 809 -2.66 8.95 -29.72
CA ASP A 809 -3.13 7.71 -29.10
C ASP A 809 -4.45 7.23 -29.72
N THR A 810 -5.35 8.16 -30.08
CA THR A 810 -6.61 7.85 -30.77
C THR A 810 -6.36 7.32 -32.19
N ARG A 811 -5.41 7.90 -32.93
CA ARG A 811 -4.95 7.39 -34.23
C ARG A 811 -4.43 5.97 -34.12
N ILE A 812 -3.61 5.69 -33.10
CA ILE A 812 -3.10 4.35 -32.85
C ILE A 812 -4.25 3.39 -32.49
N ASN A 813 -5.19 3.81 -31.63
CA ASN A 813 -6.34 2.99 -31.26
C ASN A 813 -7.20 2.63 -32.48
N LEU A 814 -7.40 3.56 -33.43
CA LEU A 814 -8.08 3.29 -34.70
C LEU A 814 -7.34 2.25 -35.55
N LEU A 815 -6.00 2.32 -35.61
CA LEU A 815 -5.18 1.31 -36.29
C LEU A 815 -5.30 -0.05 -35.60
N ILE A 816 -5.30 -0.10 -34.25
CA ILE A 816 -5.53 -1.33 -33.49
C ILE A 816 -6.91 -1.91 -33.85
N ASN A 817 -7.98 -1.12 -33.73
CA ASN A 817 -9.35 -1.55 -34.03
C ASN A 817 -9.51 -2.05 -35.47
N ARG A 818 -8.84 -1.40 -36.44
CA ARG A 818 -8.82 -1.84 -37.83
C ARG A 818 -8.03 -3.14 -37.99
N SER A 819 -6.85 -3.25 -37.38
CA SER A 819 -6.02 -4.47 -37.41
C SER A 819 -6.72 -5.67 -36.78
N LEU A 820 -7.60 -5.44 -35.79
CA LEU A 820 -8.42 -6.50 -35.20
C LEU A 820 -9.51 -6.99 -36.15
N ARG A 821 -9.92 -6.24 -37.16
CA ARG A 821 -10.86 -6.70 -38.20
C ARG A 821 -10.13 -7.32 -39.40
N GLU A 822 -8.96 -6.77 -39.71
CA GLU A 822 -8.05 -7.22 -40.76
C GLU A 822 -6.91 -8.04 -40.11
N ASN A 823 -5.65 -7.62 -40.29
CA ASN A 823 -4.49 -8.13 -39.56
C ASN A 823 -3.48 -6.99 -39.32
N LEU A 824 -2.50 -7.22 -38.44
CA LEU A 824 -1.52 -6.21 -38.04
C LEU A 824 -0.56 -5.84 -39.20
N ASP A 825 -0.19 -6.81 -40.02
CA ASP A 825 0.72 -6.62 -41.14
C ASP A 825 0.16 -5.68 -42.20
N SER A 826 -1.10 -5.88 -42.62
CA SER A 826 -1.74 -5.08 -43.67
C SER A 826 -2.07 -3.65 -43.23
N VAL A 827 -2.36 -3.46 -41.94
CA VAL A 827 -2.81 -2.17 -41.40
C VAL A 827 -1.65 -1.29 -40.94
N LEU A 828 -0.59 -1.88 -40.38
CA LEU A 828 0.50 -1.12 -39.77
C LEU A 828 1.85 -1.43 -40.41
N LEU A 829 2.29 -2.71 -40.44
CA LEU A 829 3.68 -3.04 -40.73
C LEU A 829 4.06 -2.83 -42.21
N ASN A 830 3.20 -3.26 -43.14
CA ASN A 830 3.43 -3.10 -44.58
C ASN A 830 3.29 -1.63 -45.04
N PRO A 831 2.25 -0.87 -44.63
CA PRO A 831 2.19 0.56 -44.93
C PRO A 831 3.36 1.35 -44.35
N LEU A 832 3.78 1.04 -43.11
CA LEU A 832 4.92 1.72 -42.47
C LEU A 832 6.23 1.52 -43.23
N LEU A 833 6.45 0.35 -43.83
CA LEU A 833 7.61 0.07 -44.68
C LEU A 833 7.67 1.01 -45.91
N GLN A 834 6.51 1.40 -46.44
CA GLN A 834 6.42 2.32 -47.59
C GLN A 834 6.57 3.78 -47.17
N ILE A 835 6.08 4.15 -45.98
CA ILE A 835 6.07 5.54 -45.48
C ILE A 835 7.43 5.91 -44.86
N ASN A 836 7.93 5.12 -43.90
CA ASN A 836 9.14 5.45 -43.14
C ASN A 836 9.91 4.19 -42.73
N LYS A 837 10.88 3.81 -43.57
CA LYS A 837 11.74 2.63 -43.35
C LYS A 837 12.56 2.68 -42.05
N LYS A 838 12.91 3.88 -41.55
CA LYS A 838 13.68 4.03 -40.31
C LYS A 838 12.82 3.68 -39.09
N GLU A 839 11.59 4.17 -39.06
CA GLU A 839 10.62 3.88 -38.00
C GLU A 839 10.15 2.42 -38.03
N LYS A 840 10.00 1.82 -39.22
CA LYS A 840 9.76 0.36 -39.33
C LYS A 840 10.87 -0.45 -38.66
N LYS A 841 12.14 -0.09 -38.87
CA LYS A 841 13.30 -0.75 -38.24
C LYS A 841 13.36 -0.54 -36.71
N LEU A 842 12.84 0.57 -36.21
CA LEU A 842 12.68 0.81 -34.77
C LEU A 842 11.58 -0.10 -34.19
N LEU A 843 10.45 -0.21 -34.90
CA LEU A 843 9.31 -1.03 -34.51
C LEU A 843 9.61 -2.54 -34.57
N GLU A 844 10.49 -2.99 -35.48
CA GLU A 844 10.94 -4.39 -35.60
C GLU A 844 11.47 -4.96 -34.27
N LYS A 845 12.10 -4.13 -33.43
CA LYS A 845 12.60 -4.55 -32.10
C LYS A 845 11.49 -4.97 -31.13
N SER A 846 10.27 -4.51 -31.37
CA SER A 846 9.10 -4.73 -30.53
C SER A 846 8.00 -5.52 -31.27
N GLU A 847 8.29 -6.07 -32.45
CA GLU A 847 7.29 -6.69 -33.32
C GLU A 847 6.68 -7.96 -32.68
N ASP A 848 7.50 -8.82 -32.09
CA ASP A 848 7.05 -10.01 -31.36
C ASP A 848 6.11 -9.62 -30.19
N GLN A 849 6.46 -8.56 -29.47
CA GLN A 849 5.64 -8.04 -28.37
C GLN A 849 4.30 -7.50 -28.89
N LEU A 850 4.29 -6.77 -30.00
CA LEU A 850 3.06 -6.25 -30.62
C LEU A 850 2.15 -7.37 -31.12
N GLN A 851 2.72 -8.45 -31.69
CA GLN A 851 1.93 -9.61 -32.10
C GLN A 851 1.28 -10.32 -30.91
N VAL A 852 1.98 -10.44 -29.78
CA VAL A 852 1.41 -11.00 -28.54
C VAL A 852 0.25 -10.13 -28.04
N LEU A 853 0.47 -8.83 -27.89
CA LEU A 853 -0.58 -7.89 -27.44
C LEU A 853 -1.78 -7.88 -28.39
N TRP A 854 -1.56 -7.93 -29.71
CA TRP A 854 -2.61 -8.02 -30.72
C TRP A 854 -3.41 -9.31 -30.60
N ARG A 855 -2.73 -10.45 -30.42
CA ARG A 855 -3.37 -11.76 -30.28
C ARG A 855 -4.26 -11.80 -29.03
N ASP A 856 -3.79 -11.25 -27.91
CA ASP A 856 -4.54 -11.20 -26.67
C ASP A 856 -5.84 -10.38 -26.83
N LEU A 857 -5.76 -9.23 -27.53
CA LEU A 857 -6.94 -8.42 -27.86
C LEU A 857 -7.88 -9.13 -28.84
N LYS A 858 -7.34 -9.83 -29.85
CA LYS A 858 -8.11 -10.53 -30.90
C LYS A 858 -8.87 -11.75 -30.36
N LEU A 859 -8.30 -12.45 -29.37
CA LEU A 859 -8.92 -13.63 -28.75
C LEU A 859 -10.13 -13.28 -27.88
N GLY A 860 -10.28 -12.03 -27.44
CA GLY A 860 -11.42 -11.58 -26.63
C GLY A 860 -11.51 -12.28 -25.26
N SER A 861 -10.40 -12.85 -24.78
CA SER A 861 -10.33 -13.65 -23.55
C SER A 861 -10.06 -12.81 -22.30
N LEU A 862 -9.73 -11.53 -22.47
CA LEU A 862 -9.46 -10.56 -21.42
C LEU A 862 -10.76 -10.00 -20.84
N ASP A 863 -10.77 -9.75 -19.53
CA ASP A 863 -11.80 -8.92 -18.91
C ASP A 863 -11.60 -7.44 -19.33
N LYS A 864 -12.52 -6.55 -18.91
CA LYS A 864 -12.44 -5.14 -19.30
C LYS A 864 -11.12 -4.49 -18.87
N ARG A 865 -10.64 -4.80 -17.66
CA ARG A 865 -9.38 -4.24 -17.12
C ARG A 865 -8.16 -4.75 -17.89
N GLY A 866 -8.11 -6.05 -18.19
CA GLY A 866 -7.06 -6.64 -19.02
C GLY A 866 -7.06 -6.07 -20.43
N THR A 867 -8.24 -5.89 -21.02
CA THR A 867 -8.39 -5.26 -22.35
C THR A 867 -7.83 -3.84 -22.35
N ASP A 868 -8.17 -3.03 -21.33
CA ASP A 868 -7.68 -1.65 -21.20
C ASP A 868 -6.14 -1.64 -21.05
N GLN A 869 -5.58 -2.47 -20.16
CA GLN A 869 -4.13 -2.54 -19.92
C GLN A 869 -3.34 -3.03 -21.14
N THR A 870 -3.85 -4.04 -21.85
CA THR A 870 -3.22 -4.56 -23.06
C THR A 870 -3.26 -3.51 -24.17
N THR A 871 -4.40 -2.82 -24.33
CA THR A 871 -4.54 -1.71 -25.29
C THR A 871 -3.57 -0.56 -24.99
N GLU A 872 -3.43 -0.18 -23.72
CA GLU A 872 -2.50 0.88 -23.29
C GLU A 872 -1.03 0.51 -23.57
N LYS A 873 -0.63 -0.73 -23.27
CA LYS A 873 0.72 -1.24 -23.62
C LYS A 873 0.96 -1.23 -25.13
N PHE A 874 -0.06 -1.58 -25.92
CA PHE A 874 0.01 -1.58 -27.37
C PHE A 874 0.23 -0.15 -27.89
N ILE A 875 -0.61 0.79 -27.46
CA ILE A 875 -0.50 2.21 -27.81
C ILE A 875 0.90 2.73 -27.46
N ARG A 876 1.38 2.47 -26.24
CA ARG A 876 2.71 2.91 -25.78
C ARG A 876 3.84 2.38 -26.66
N THR A 877 3.76 1.11 -27.05
CA THR A 877 4.82 0.46 -27.87
C THR A 877 4.90 1.06 -29.27
N ILE A 878 3.75 1.36 -29.90
CA ILE A 878 3.70 2.06 -31.19
C ILE A 878 4.20 3.50 -31.04
N ARG A 879 3.72 4.22 -30.01
CA ARG A 879 4.05 5.63 -29.78
C ARG A 879 5.54 5.89 -29.51
N GLN A 880 6.24 4.92 -28.93
CA GLN A 880 7.69 4.99 -28.74
C GLN A 880 8.49 4.84 -30.05
N SER A 881 7.85 4.32 -31.10
CA SER A 881 8.52 3.89 -32.33
C SER A 881 8.15 4.74 -33.56
N LEU A 882 6.99 5.40 -33.54
CA LEU A 882 6.45 6.17 -34.66
C LEU A 882 6.31 7.65 -34.31
N SER A 883 6.59 8.52 -35.28
CA SER A 883 6.32 9.96 -35.16
C SER A 883 4.86 10.31 -35.47
N ASN A 884 4.43 11.49 -35.02
CA ASN A 884 3.08 12.00 -35.31
C ASN A 884 2.84 12.16 -36.83
N GLU A 885 3.85 12.56 -37.60
CA GLU A 885 3.75 12.67 -39.07
C GLU A 885 3.42 11.32 -39.71
N THR A 886 4.15 10.27 -39.35
CA THR A 886 3.87 8.90 -39.82
C THR A 886 2.48 8.42 -39.40
N LEU A 887 2.06 8.69 -38.17
CA LEU A 887 0.72 8.32 -37.70
C LEU A 887 -0.39 9.02 -38.50
N VAL A 888 -0.22 10.30 -38.83
CA VAL A 888 -1.14 11.05 -39.69
C VAL A 888 -1.22 10.43 -41.08
N THR A 889 -0.09 10.04 -41.68
CA THR A 889 -0.07 9.34 -42.99
C THR A 889 -0.73 7.97 -42.93
N LEU A 890 -0.44 7.16 -41.90
CA LEU A 890 -1.06 5.84 -41.70
C LEU A 890 -2.58 5.92 -41.48
N THR A 891 -3.06 7.04 -40.93
CA THR A 891 -4.48 7.28 -40.64
C THR A 891 -5.10 8.31 -41.55
N GLU A 892 -4.55 8.54 -42.76
CA GLU A 892 -5.00 9.57 -43.70
C GLU A 892 -6.51 9.48 -43.98
N LEU A 893 -7.05 8.27 -44.11
CA LEU A 893 -8.48 8.01 -44.30
C LEU A 893 -9.37 8.53 -43.16
N TYR A 894 -8.83 8.60 -41.94
CA TYR A 894 -9.54 9.10 -40.75
C TYR A 894 -9.22 10.57 -40.44
N SER A 895 -8.18 11.14 -41.04
CA SER A 895 -7.67 12.49 -40.70
C SER A 895 -8.72 13.60 -40.78
N PRO A 896 -9.58 13.70 -41.82
CA PRO A 896 -10.63 14.73 -41.85
C PRO A 896 -11.59 14.65 -40.66
N LEU A 897 -11.94 13.42 -40.25
CA LEU A 897 -12.86 13.15 -39.16
C LEU A 897 -12.20 13.43 -37.79
N ILE A 898 -10.95 12.99 -37.60
CA ILE A 898 -10.18 13.23 -36.38
C ILE A 898 -9.96 14.73 -36.19
N ASN A 899 -9.47 15.42 -37.22
CA ASN A 899 -9.19 16.86 -37.16
C ASN A 899 -10.46 17.65 -36.86
N TRP A 900 -11.57 17.32 -37.55
CA TRP A 900 -12.86 17.95 -37.28
C TRP A 900 -13.30 17.70 -35.83
N PHE A 901 -13.24 16.47 -35.34
CA PHE A 901 -13.74 16.12 -34.01
C PHE A 901 -12.95 16.77 -32.88
N PHE A 902 -11.61 16.76 -32.98
CA PHE A 902 -10.73 17.40 -31.99
C PHE A 902 -10.79 18.94 -32.04
N ALA A 903 -11.15 19.53 -33.19
CA ALA A 903 -11.43 20.97 -33.30
C ALA A 903 -12.85 21.33 -32.80
N SER A 904 -13.81 20.43 -32.98
CA SER A 904 -15.24 20.71 -32.81
C SER A 904 -15.74 20.42 -31.40
N PHE A 905 -15.27 19.35 -30.75
CA PHE A 905 -15.75 18.98 -29.42
C PHE A 905 -14.99 19.67 -28.28
N PRO A 906 -15.67 19.97 -27.15
CA PRO A 906 -15.02 20.68 -26.05
C PRO A 906 -13.82 19.93 -25.47
N ASN A 907 -12.72 20.64 -25.18
CA ASN A 907 -11.50 20.07 -24.58
C ASN A 907 -11.79 19.28 -23.29
N ARG A 908 -12.81 19.68 -22.51
CA ARG A 908 -13.24 18.93 -21.32
C ARG A 908 -13.66 17.50 -21.63
N PHE A 909 -14.37 17.29 -22.74
CA PHE A 909 -14.73 15.94 -23.16
C PHE A 909 -13.48 15.19 -23.62
N LEU A 910 -12.67 15.80 -24.48
CA LEU A 910 -11.47 15.19 -25.04
C LEU A 910 -10.52 14.74 -23.92
N LEU A 911 -10.06 15.65 -23.07
CA LEU A 911 -9.06 15.40 -22.03
C LEU A 911 -9.54 14.50 -20.88
N SER A 912 -10.85 14.22 -20.79
CA SER A 912 -11.41 13.27 -19.80
C SER A 912 -11.79 11.92 -20.40
N SER A 913 -11.56 11.71 -21.69
CA SER A 913 -11.92 10.49 -22.42
C SER A 913 -10.69 9.66 -22.77
N SER A 914 -10.85 8.34 -22.82
CA SER A 914 -9.80 7.44 -23.31
C SER A 914 -9.72 7.46 -24.84
N PRO A 915 -8.57 7.09 -25.43
CA PRO A 915 -8.43 6.98 -26.88
C PRO A 915 -9.48 6.08 -27.54
N GLY A 916 -9.84 4.97 -26.89
CA GLY A 916 -10.88 4.05 -27.37
C GLY A 916 -12.27 4.69 -27.38
N MET A 917 -12.61 5.42 -26.32
CA MET A 917 -13.90 6.13 -26.25
C MET A 917 -14.01 7.21 -27.34
N ILE A 918 -12.91 7.92 -27.63
CA ILE A 918 -12.88 8.90 -28.72
C ILE A 918 -13.01 8.19 -30.07
N ALA A 919 -12.29 7.09 -30.31
CA ALA A 919 -12.38 6.29 -31.53
C ALA A 919 -13.82 5.77 -31.80
N GLU A 920 -14.52 5.32 -30.77
CA GLU A 920 -15.94 4.95 -30.86
C GLU A 920 -16.81 6.14 -31.26
N ASN A 921 -16.61 7.29 -30.63
CA ASN A 921 -17.37 8.50 -30.93
C ASN A 921 -17.08 9.00 -32.35
N LEU A 922 -15.83 9.00 -32.80
CA LEU A 922 -15.47 9.35 -34.19
C LEU A 922 -16.33 8.58 -35.19
N THR A 923 -16.50 7.27 -34.97
CA THR A 923 -17.33 6.41 -35.84
C THR A 923 -18.80 6.86 -35.87
N ILE A 924 -19.35 7.29 -34.73
CA ILE A 924 -20.74 7.77 -34.60
C ILE A 924 -20.91 9.13 -35.29
N PHE A 925 -19.94 10.03 -35.14
CA PHE A 925 -19.97 11.39 -35.70
C PHE A 925 -19.46 11.47 -37.16
N ASN A 926 -19.28 10.34 -37.85
CA ASN A 926 -18.85 10.29 -39.25
C ASN A 926 -19.97 10.59 -40.29
N LYS A 927 -21.19 10.95 -39.85
CA LYS A 927 -22.34 11.25 -40.72
C LYS A 927 -22.88 12.66 -40.49
N LEU A 928 -22.03 13.66 -40.71
CA LEU A 928 -22.32 15.07 -40.44
C LEU A 928 -23.44 15.67 -41.31
N GLU A 929 -23.92 14.96 -42.33
CA GLU A 929 -25.11 15.34 -43.12
C GLU A 929 -26.42 15.32 -42.30
N ARG A 930 -26.41 14.69 -41.11
CA ARG A 930 -27.57 14.65 -40.23
C ARG A 930 -27.71 15.97 -39.47
N PRO A 931 -28.91 16.57 -39.42
CA PRO A 931 -29.15 17.83 -38.73
C PRO A 931 -28.91 17.75 -37.22
N ALA A 932 -28.97 16.53 -36.64
CA ALA A 932 -28.61 16.27 -35.27
C ALA A 932 -28.03 14.85 -35.10
N ILE A 933 -26.96 14.73 -34.31
CA ILE A 933 -26.37 13.47 -33.86
C ILE A 933 -26.28 13.54 -32.33
N VAL A 934 -26.79 12.51 -31.64
CA VAL A 934 -26.72 12.41 -30.18
C VAL A 934 -26.09 11.07 -29.83
N ASN A 935 -25.00 11.09 -29.05
CA ASN A 935 -24.43 9.89 -28.45
C ASN A 935 -24.60 9.90 -26.92
N VAL A 936 -24.88 8.72 -26.37
CA VAL A 936 -25.07 8.50 -24.94
C VAL A 936 -23.80 7.90 -24.35
N ILE A 937 -23.24 8.57 -23.35
CA ILE A 937 -22.08 8.10 -22.59
C ILE A 937 -22.58 7.44 -21.31
N THR A 938 -22.15 6.21 -21.07
CA THR A 938 -22.47 5.45 -19.85
C THR A 938 -21.27 5.28 -18.93
N ASN A 939 -21.52 5.06 -17.64
CA ASN A 939 -20.49 4.69 -16.67
C ASN A 939 -20.16 3.19 -16.76
N ALA A 940 -19.19 2.71 -15.96
CA ALA A 940 -18.79 1.30 -15.96
C ALA A 940 -19.91 0.31 -15.57
N ARG A 941 -21.00 0.80 -14.98
CA ARG A 941 -22.20 0.02 -14.62
C ARG A 941 -23.32 0.14 -15.67
N GLY A 942 -23.04 0.74 -16.83
CA GLY A 942 -24.01 0.93 -17.93
C GLY A 942 -25.05 2.03 -17.68
N GLN A 943 -24.92 2.83 -16.62
CA GLN A 943 -25.86 3.91 -16.34
C GLN A 943 -25.49 5.17 -17.14
N LEU A 944 -26.51 5.92 -17.57
CA LEU A 944 -26.37 7.22 -18.22
C LEU A 944 -25.48 8.16 -17.38
N ASN A 945 -24.47 8.74 -18.02
CA ASN A 945 -23.46 9.61 -17.38
C ASN A 945 -23.33 10.96 -18.10
N ALA A 946 -23.33 10.96 -19.44
CA ALA A 946 -23.25 12.17 -20.24
C ALA A 946 -23.87 12.00 -21.64
N LEU A 947 -24.07 13.10 -22.36
CA LEU A 947 -24.51 13.16 -23.74
C LEU A 947 -23.52 13.99 -24.56
N LEU A 948 -23.18 13.49 -25.75
CA LEU A 948 -22.52 14.26 -26.81
C LEU A 948 -23.54 14.58 -27.88
N ILE A 949 -23.62 15.85 -28.28
CA ILE A 949 -24.61 16.29 -29.27
C ILE A 949 -23.89 17.11 -30.34
N TYR A 950 -24.12 16.81 -31.61
CA TYR A 950 -23.80 17.68 -32.74
C TYR A 950 -25.11 18.11 -33.39
N VAL A 951 -25.28 19.40 -33.68
CA VAL A 951 -26.47 19.93 -34.37
C VAL A 951 -26.08 21.06 -35.29
N HIS A 952 -26.64 21.09 -36.50
CA HIS A 952 -26.53 22.21 -37.42
C HIS A 952 -27.91 22.59 -38.00
N ASP A 953 -28.09 23.86 -38.36
CA ASP A 953 -29.28 24.39 -39.04
C ASP A 953 -30.63 24.16 -38.31
N LEU A 954 -30.63 24.14 -36.98
CA LEU A 954 -31.85 24.00 -36.16
C LEU A 954 -32.15 25.26 -35.31
N PRO A 955 -33.25 25.98 -35.58
CA PRO A 955 -33.63 27.15 -34.79
C PRO A 955 -34.06 26.75 -33.37
N GLN A 956 -33.71 27.59 -32.39
CA GLN A 956 -34.02 27.40 -30.97
C GLN A 956 -33.50 26.07 -30.38
N ILE A 957 -32.37 25.55 -30.89
CA ILE A 957 -31.86 24.24 -30.50
C ILE A 957 -31.59 24.11 -28.99
N HIS A 958 -31.05 25.15 -28.34
CA HIS A 958 -30.76 25.13 -26.91
C HIS A 958 -32.03 24.88 -26.08
N SER A 959 -33.12 25.58 -26.38
CA SER A 959 -34.42 25.42 -25.72
C SER A 959 -35.02 24.03 -25.95
N ARG A 960 -34.88 23.50 -27.17
CA ARG A 960 -35.35 22.15 -27.51
C ARG A 960 -34.60 21.05 -26.75
N ILE A 961 -33.28 21.18 -26.61
CA ILE A 961 -32.46 20.25 -25.82
C ILE A 961 -32.87 20.31 -24.35
N ALA A 962 -32.97 21.50 -23.76
CA ALA A 962 -33.37 21.67 -22.36
C ALA A 962 -34.77 21.09 -22.08
N TYR A 963 -35.75 21.38 -22.95
CA TYR A 963 -37.10 20.83 -22.85
C TYR A 963 -37.12 19.29 -22.95
N THR A 964 -36.37 18.73 -23.90
CA THR A 964 -36.30 17.27 -24.10
C THR A 964 -35.67 16.56 -22.90
N LEU A 965 -34.62 17.13 -22.31
CA LEU A 965 -33.99 16.57 -21.10
C LEU A 965 -34.95 16.62 -19.91
N ASN A 966 -35.67 17.73 -19.73
CA ASN A 966 -36.68 17.86 -18.69
C ASN A 966 -37.82 16.83 -18.84
N LEU A 967 -38.33 16.62 -20.07
CA LEU A 967 -39.32 15.57 -20.37
C LEU A 967 -38.83 14.15 -20.05
N LYS A 968 -37.52 13.93 -20.04
CA LYS A 968 -36.91 12.63 -19.70
C LYS A 968 -36.49 12.54 -18.25
N HIS A 969 -36.87 13.51 -17.41
CA HIS A 969 -36.44 13.64 -16.03
C HIS A 969 -34.91 13.62 -15.88
N LEU A 970 -34.20 14.22 -16.84
CA LEU A 970 -32.75 14.33 -16.81
C LEU A 970 -32.34 15.71 -16.33
N THR A 971 -31.57 15.74 -15.25
CA THR A 971 -30.96 16.95 -14.71
C THR A 971 -29.60 17.18 -15.36
N ILE A 972 -29.36 18.39 -15.87
CA ILE A 972 -28.06 18.79 -16.41
C ILE A 972 -27.17 19.17 -15.24
N GLY A 973 -26.17 18.35 -14.93
CA GLY A 973 -25.15 18.69 -13.94
C GLY A 973 -24.10 19.65 -14.48
N SER A 974 -23.77 19.56 -15.78
CA SER A 974 -22.94 20.57 -16.47
C SER A 974 -23.08 20.49 -17.99
N ALA A 975 -22.84 21.59 -18.69
CA ALA A 975 -22.89 21.68 -20.15
C ALA A 975 -21.69 22.48 -20.68
N LYS A 976 -21.05 22.00 -21.76
CA LYS A 976 -20.09 22.78 -22.54
C LYS A 976 -20.47 22.71 -24.02
N ILE A 977 -20.44 23.85 -24.68
CA ILE A 977 -20.92 24.03 -26.06
C ILE A 977 -19.81 24.73 -26.84
N ASN A 978 -19.42 24.13 -27.96
CA ASN A 978 -18.58 24.80 -28.95
C ASN A 978 -19.46 25.19 -30.13
N GLN A 979 -19.33 26.43 -30.60
CA GLN A 979 -19.93 26.89 -31.84
C GLN A 979 -18.92 26.72 -32.98
N ILE A 980 -19.37 26.13 -34.09
CA ILE A 980 -18.58 25.90 -35.29
C ILE A 980 -19.19 26.75 -36.41
N ASN A 981 -18.37 27.61 -37.00
CA ASN A 981 -18.77 28.39 -38.16
C ASN A 981 -18.18 27.74 -39.40
N PHE A 982 -19.02 27.17 -40.26
CA PHE A 982 -18.58 26.60 -41.53
C PHE A 982 -18.31 27.71 -42.55
N ALA A 983 -17.39 27.46 -43.48
CA ALA A 983 -17.11 28.39 -44.59
C ALA A 983 -18.35 28.65 -45.48
N SER A 984 -19.35 27.76 -45.44
CA SER A 984 -20.66 27.91 -46.09
C SER A 984 -21.58 28.95 -45.42
N GLY A 985 -21.21 29.50 -44.26
CA GLY A 985 -22.04 30.39 -43.45
C GLY A 985 -23.00 29.66 -42.50
N GLN A 986 -23.05 28.32 -42.54
CA GLN A 986 -23.82 27.51 -41.59
C GLN A 986 -23.15 27.50 -40.20
N VAL A 987 -23.98 27.49 -39.15
CA VAL A 987 -23.53 27.42 -37.76
C VAL A 987 -23.95 26.09 -37.17
N ALA A 988 -23.00 25.38 -36.56
CA ALA A 988 -23.25 24.17 -35.80
C ALA A 988 -22.82 24.31 -34.34
N PHE A 989 -23.39 23.46 -33.50
CA PHE A 989 -23.11 23.40 -32.08
C PHE A 989 -22.74 21.97 -31.68
N CYS A 990 -21.59 21.82 -31.03
CA CYS A 990 -21.15 20.58 -30.39
C CYS A 990 -21.28 20.70 -28.87
N TYR A 991 -22.09 19.85 -28.26
CA TYR A 991 -22.38 19.83 -26.83
C TYR A 991 -21.71 18.63 -26.17
N TYR A 992 -21.20 18.85 -24.97
CA TYR A 992 -20.94 17.82 -23.97
C TYR A 992 -21.76 18.15 -22.71
N LEU A 993 -22.77 17.32 -22.43
CA LEU A 993 -23.70 17.50 -21.30
C LEU A 993 -23.50 16.37 -20.30
N LYS A 994 -23.07 16.66 -19.07
CA LYS A 994 -23.18 15.68 -17.97
C LYS A 994 -24.60 15.69 -17.45
N VAL A 995 -25.21 14.52 -17.40
CA VAL A 995 -26.62 14.36 -17.04
C VAL A 995 -26.80 13.27 -16.00
N SER A 996 -27.73 13.49 -15.07
CA SER A 996 -28.19 12.50 -14.09
C SER A 996 -29.69 12.28 -14.25
N LYS A 997 -30.14 11.05 -14.00
CA LYS A 997 -31.57 10.75 -13.84
C LYS A 997 -32.07 11.22 -12.49
#